data_AF-A0A2S5B045-F1
#
_entry.id   AF-A0A2S5B045-F1
#
_cell.length_a   1.000
_cell.length_b   1.000
_cell.length_c   1.000
_cell.angle_alpha   90.00
_cell.angle_beta   90.00
_cell.angle_gamma   90.00
#
_symmetry.space_group_name_H-M   'P 1'
#
loop_
_entity.id
_entity.type
_entity.pdbx_description
1 polymer ?
#
loop_
_entity_poly.entity_id
_entity_poly.type
_entity_poly.pdbx_seq_one_letter_code
_entity_poly.pdbx_strand_id
1 'polypeptide(L)'
;MELYAVPGSDKHDLASLDPDSLVAASYLQLLCPQQWTLVHSADDALPQLKHHGQHIHSTAILHHLESTSASSEPTAAHPDAKAFHALLDSTLLPLVLHSLYSLPQNWAFVRSLLAPALPFPTAFYRPNALRAHAQHTVEATHPEWWGLGGEADREAEEERKRKKALLETGIEGIKERKDGERRDGKERMKKTFGEGKIVSAARQVFTALESTLAASSTPYFFSSSSPTPLDAHLSALLSLVLYLPLPTPILADLINASFPRLWAHSALLRRTLWSPDSVPLPKVAGGSASKATASGGVFGGFVATLREVVLPAPVRAYFTPSIQPRQGASTDSRTSTSSSKPAALSKKDRDFARKRYAFFAVCAVGLVGWGFGTGAFPVPPLARKDAAISAAWPKLFQMAQAHSWANLNYAVEKSDINEHYGNGMAAMGLRMFTEQPGLGWWRPVEETTTTDMAPCAVCSATAAQLCSRCRGASASGLKQAISLERMADSKRKAPTEVAYCSTEHQRSDWSRHKLACKAAPYKGTKRPRELAERGAPVMSLLTQPTTEAELHRSLIPFPKDLPRETKYERLIDAFRLHQDDQFYWNQKREGLYKTPQEDPYPLFVKFVKRARPHLPTWWSDDDTTRVLAMSRTHPWARLDTPVEKAEVNERYQNPSTALGLRMWTERVTGVRFGGSTSPLPPIPVE
;
A
#
# COMPACT_ATOMS: atom_id res chain seq x y z
N MET A 1 -31.11 22.44 7.01
CA MET A 1 -31.03 21.08 6.43
C MET A 1 -29.86 20.33 7.03
N GLU A 2 -29.92 18.99 7.15
CA GLU A 2 -28.77 18.18 7.60
C GLU A 2 -28.43 17.16 6.50
N LEU A 3 -27.19 17.20 5.99
CA LEU A 3 -26.67 16.22 5.03
C LEU A 3 -25.86 15.18 5.79
N TYR A 4 -26.31 13.94 5.75
CA TYR A 4 -25.59 12.78 6.24
C TYR A 4 -24.71 12.24 5.11
N ALA A 5 -23.41 12.21 5.34
CA ALA A 5 -22.40 11.89 4.33
C ALA A 5 -21.26 11.03 4.90
N VAL A 6 -20.54 10.35 4.00
CA VAL A 6 -19.27 9.68 4.34
C VAL A 6 -18.24 10.74 4.74
N PRO A 7 -17.40 10.51 5.76
CA PRO A 7 -16.40 11.48 6.19
C PRO A 7 -15.42 11.86 5.06
N GLY A 8 -15.08 13.15 5.05
CA GLY A 8 -14.09 13.74 4.16
C GLY A 8 -12.65 13.66 4.65
N SER A 9 -11.79 14.52 4.11
CA SER A 9 -10.41 14.70 4.56
C SER A 9 -10.11 16.18 4.78
N ASP A 10 -9.98 16.58 6.04
CA ASP A 10 -9.63 17.95 6.42
C ASP A 10 -8.26 18.36 5.86
N LYS A 11 -7.34 17.39 5.72
CA LYS A 11 -5.99 17.62 5.17
C LYS A 11 -6.01 18.00 3.69
N HIS A 12 -7.03 17.57 2.97
CA HIS A 12 -7.17 17.80 1.53
C HIS A 12 -8.34 18.74 1.23
N ASP A 13 -8.98 19.28 2.27
CA ASP A 13 -10.09 20.21 2.18
C ASP A 13 -11.21 19.64 1.27
N LEU A 14 -11.60 18.41 1.57
CA LEU A 14 -12.68 17.70 0.89
C LEU A 14 -13.75 17.35 1.92
N ALA A 15 -14.99 17.78 1.66
CA ALA A 15 -16.13 17.53 2.55
C ALA A 15 -16.51 16.05 2.66
N SER A 16 -16.27 15.26 1.61
CA SER A 16 -16.48 13.81 1.62
C SER A 16 -15.47 13.12 0.70
N LEU A 17 -15.12 11.87 1.03
CA LEU A 17 -14.34 10.97 0.18
C LEU A 17 -15.22 10.10 -0.73
N ASP A 18 -16.54 10.16 -0.55
CA ASP A 18 -17.52 9.50 -1.39
C ASP A 18 -18.02 10.46 -2.50
N PRO A 19 -17.96 10.08 -3.79
CA PRO A 19 -18.38 10.96 -4.89
C PRO A 19 -19.81 11.47 -4.76
N ASP A 20 -20.76 10.59 -4.47
CA ASP A 20 -22.18 10.96 -4.39
C ASP A 20 -22.43 11.93 -3.23
N SER A 21 -21.80 11.67 -2.08
CA SER A 21 -21.83 12.55 -0.92
C SER A 21 -21.24 13.93 -1.21
N LEU A 22 -20.13 13.99 -1.94
CA LEU A 22 -19.49 15.26 -2.32
C LEU A 22 -20.31 16.05 -3.35
N VAL A 23 -20.95 15.35 -4.29
CA VAL A 23 -21.90 15.96 -5.26
C VAL A 23 -23.10 16.54 -4.52
N ALA A 24 -23.72 15.78 -3.61
CA ALA A 24 -24.85 16.26 -2.80
C ALA A 24 -24.48 17.48 -1.95
N ALA A 25 -23.29 17.47 -1.33
CA ALA A 25 -22.78 18.60 -0.58
C ALA A 25 -22.54 19.83 -1.47
N SER A 26 -22.04 19.63 -2.69
CA SER A 26 -21.83 20.72 -3.67
C SER A 26 -23.15 21.32 -4.15
N TYR A 27 -24.22 20.52 -4.31
CA TYR A 27 -25.55 21.03 -4.61
C TYR A 27 -26.13 21.90 -3.49
N LEU A 28 -26.01 21.45 -2.24
CA LEU A 28 -26.45 22.25 -1.09
C LEU A 28 -25.65 23.55 -0.97
N GLN A 29 -24.34 23.48 -1.21
CA GLN A 29 -23.48 24.66 -1.18
C GLN A 29 -23.84 25.68 -2.26
N LEU A 30 -24.25 25.21 -3.44
CA LEU A 30 -24.69 26.06 -4.53
C LEU A 30 -26.09 26.66 -4.29
N LEU A 31 -27.07 25.81 -3.97
CA LEU A 31 -28.49 26.18 -3.94
C LEU A 31 -28.95 26.76 -2.60
N CYS A 32 -28.30 26.37 -1.50
CA CYS A 32 -28.72 26.71 -0.14
C CYS A 32 -27.52 27.10 0.75
N PRO A 33 -26.63 28.01 0.33
CA PRO A 33 -25.42 28.34 1.09
C PRO A 33 -25.79 28.74 2.53
N GLN A 34 -25.01 28.24 3.50
CA GLN A 34 -25.18 28.51 4.95
C GLN A 34 -26.49 28.01 5.60
N GLN A 35 -27.41 27.38 4.87
CA GLN A 35 -28.69 26.88 5.40
C GLN A 35 -28.68 25.37 5.70
N TRP A 36 -27.51 24.75 5.64
CA TRP A 36 -27.33 23.33 5.84
C TRP A 36 -26.11 23.03 6.72
N THR A 37 -26.08 21.82 7.26
CA THR A 37 -24.97 21.32 8.07
C THR A 37 -24.56 19.94 7.59
N LEU A 38 -23.26 19.68 7.58
CA LEU A 38 -22.69 18.38 7.26
C LEU A 38 -22.60 17.53 8.52
N VAL A 39 -23.19 16.34 8.48
CA VAL A 39 -23.16 15.34 9.54
C VAL A 39 -22.47 14.10 9.00
N HIS A 40 -21.32 13.75 9.57
CA HIS A 40 -20.64 12.51 9.21
C HIS A 40 -21.39 11.32 9.81
N SER A 41 -21.79 10.37 8.96
CA SER A 41 -22.44 9.13 9.38
C SER A 41 -21.71 7.91 8.84
N ALA A 42 -21.85 6.79 9.55
CA ALA A 42 -21.38 5.48 9.14
C ALA A 42 -22.51 4.59 8.58
N ASP A 43 -23.73 5.12 8.46
CA ASP A 43 -24.89 4.40 7.96
C ASP A 43 -24.70 3.91 6.52
N ASP A 44 -25.46 2.88 6.14
CA ASP A 44 -25.29 2.23 4.84
C ASP A 44 -25.85 3.02 3.66
N ALA A 45 -26.93 3.80 3.87
CA ALA A 45 -27.67 4.51 2.82
C ALA A 45 -27.28 5.99 2.70
N LEU A 46 -26.01 6.25 2.40
CA LEU A 46 -25.46 7.61 2.19
C LEU A 46 -25.27 7.87 0.69
N PRO A 47 -25.41 9.13 0.21
CA PRO A 47 -25.79 10.32 0.98
C PRO A 47 -27.29 10.40 1.29
N GLN A 48 -27.61 11.04 2.42
CA GLN A 48 -28.98 11.24 2.87
C GLN A 48 -29.20 12.68 3.36
N LEU A 49 -30.21 13.36 2.81
CA LEU A 49 -30.63 14.69 3.23
C LEU A 49 -31.83 14.59 4.17
N LYS A 50 -31.74 15.22 5.34
CA LYS A 50 -32.84 15.39 6.27
C LYS A 50 -33.37 16.82 6.19
N HIS A 51 -34.61 16.95 5.74
CA HIS A 51 -35.30 18.24 5.59
C HIS A 51 -36.73 18.14 6.11
N HIS A 52 -37.10 18.98 7.09
CA HIS A 52 -38.43 18.98 7.72
C HIS A 52 -38.97 17.60 8.17
N GLY A 53 -38.08 16.73 8.67
CA GLY A 53 -38.45 15.38 9.12
C GLY A 53 -38.56 14.33 8.00
N GLN A 54 -38.41 14.74 6.74
CA GLN A 54 -38.29 13.83 5.61
C GLN A 54 -36.84 13.46 5.36
N HIS A 55 -36.64 12.20 4.96
CA HIS A 55 -35.35 11.62 4.62
C HIS A 55 -35.30 11.37 3.12
N ILE A 56 -34.42 12.06 2.41
CA ILE A 56 -34.26 12.01 0.96
C ILE A 56 -32.88 11.42 0.65
N HIS A 57 -32.80 10.49 -0.30
CA HIS A 57 -31.58 9.74 -0.56
C HIS A 57 -31.02 10.00 -1.96
N SER A 58 -29.68 10.01 -2.07
CA SER A 58 -28.92 9.95 -3.34
C SER A 58 -29.48 10.88 -4.44
N THR A 59 -29.88 10.34 -5.59
CA THR A 59 -30.32 11.08 -6.78
C THR A 59 -31.58 11.92 -6.59
N ALA A 60 -32.42 11.61 -5.60
CA ALA A 60 -33.60 12.41 -5.29
C ALA A 60 -33.26 13.76 -4.63
N ILE A 61 -32.03 13.92 -4.14
CA ILE A 61 -31.59 15.15 -3.43
C ILE A 61 -31.65 16.35 -4.37
N LEU A 62 -31.10 16.26 -5.59
CA LEU A 62 -31.09 17.40 -6.52
C LEU A 62 -32.51 17.86 -6.87
N HIS A 63 -33.37 16.93 -7.28
CA HIS A 63 -34.77 17.23 -7.62
C HIS A 63 -35.53 17.86 -6.44
N HIS A 64 -35.29 17.35 -5.23
CA HIS A 64 -35.86 17.93 -4.02
C HIS A 64 -35.36 19.37 -3.78
N LEU A 65 -34.06 19.62 -3.93
CA LEU A 65 -33.47 20.94 -3.76
C LEU A 65 -33.99 21.94 -4.78
N GLU A 66 -34.04 21.56 -6.07
CA GLU A 66 -34.60 22.38 -7.15
C GLU A 66 -36.07 22.75 -6.88
N SER A 67 -36.87 21.79 -6.36
CA SER A 67 -38.26 22.05 -6.00
C SER A 67 -38.43 22.96 -4.77
N THR A 68 -37.43 23.00 -3.89
CA THR A 68 -37.46 23.78 -2.65
C THR A 68 -36.89 25.19 -2.84
N SER A 69 -35.95 25.38 -3.78
CA SER A 69 -35.34 26.67 -4.10
C SER A 69 -36.32 27.57 -4.86
N ALA A 70 -37.26 28.18 -4.14
CA ALA A 70 -38.34 29.03 -4.66
C ALA A 70 -37.88 30.37 -5.30
N SER A 71 -36.58 30.62 -5.47
CA SER A 71 -36.02 31.90 -5.89
C SER A 71 -35.24 31.90 -7.21
N SER A 72 -35.03 30.75 -7.84
CA SER A 72 -34.51 30.74 -9.21
C SER A 72 -35.67 30.95 -10.16
N GLU A 73 -35.63 32.02 -10.97
CA GLU A 73 -36.28 31.98 -12.27
C GLU A 73 -35.98 30.61 -12.90
N PRO A 74 -36.93 29.97 -13.61
CA PRO A 74 -36.63 28.74 -14.31
C PRO A 74 -35.56 29.07 -15.35
N THR A 75 -34.28 28.92 -14.98
CA THR A 75 -33.19 28.76 -15.92
C THR A 75 -33.62 27.57 -16.72
N ALA A 76 -34.19 27.83 -17.90
CA ALA A 76 -34.85 26.85 -18.73
C ALA A 76 -33.93 25.63 -18.76
N ALA A 77 -34.35 24.56 -18.08
CA ALA A 77 -33.51 23.41 -17.86
C ALA A 77 -33.07 22.94 -19.24
N HIS A 78 -31.81 23.24 -19.58
CA HIS A 78 -31.32 22.98 -20.92
C HIS A 78 -31.45 21.46 -21.07
N PRO A 79 -32.20 20.93 -22.04
CA PRO A 79 -32.35 19.48 -22.19
C PRO A 79 -30.98 18.80 -22.23
N ASP A 80 -29.99 19.50 -22.80
CA ASP A 80 -28.60 19.08 -22.81
C ASP A 80 -27.99 19.01 -21.40
N ALA A 81 -28.30 19.91 -20.47
CA ALA A 81 -27.78 19.84 -19.10
C ALA A 81 -28.17 18.52 -18.41
N LYS A 82 -29.41 18.05 -18.64
CA LYS A 82 -29.85 16.72 -18.15
C LYS A 82 -29.10 15.58 -18.84
N ALA A 83 -28.83 15.70 -20.14
CA ALA A 83 -28.02 14.73 -20.87
C ALA A 83 -26.57 14.69 -20.37
N PHE A 84 -26.00 15.84 -20.02
CA PHE A 84 -24.67 15.93 -19.42
C PHE A 84 -24.65 15.39 -18.00
N HIS A 85 -25.68 15.62 -17.17
CA HIS A 85 -25.79 14.93 -15.88
C HIS A 85 -25.77 13.40 -16.05
N ALA A 86 -26.57 12.88 -16.99
CA ALA A 86 -26.55 11.46 -17.31
C ALA A 86 -25.17 10.99 -17.83
N LEU A 87 -24.46 11.81 -18.60
CA LEU A 87 -23.08 11.52 -19.04
C LEU A 87 -22.13 11.44 -17.83
N LEU A 88 -22.22 12.38 -16.89
CA LEU A 88 -21.40 12.37 -15.67
C LEU A 88 -21.68 11.10 -14.86
N ASP A 89 -22.95 10.75 -14.64
CA ASP A 89 -23.35 9.57 -13.85
C ASP A 89 -22.95 8.24 -14.53
N SER A 90 -23.13 8.14 -15.85
CA SER A 90 -22.92 6.88 -16.59
C SER A 90 -21.47 6.65 -17.03
N THR A 91 -20.64 7.70 -17.11
CA THR A 91 -19.27 7.57 -17.62
C THR A 91 -18.22 8.17 -16.70
N LEU A 92 -18.39 9.40 -16.22
CA LEU A 92 -17.38 10.06 -15.38
C LEU A 92 -17.32 9.47 -13.97
N LEU A 93 -18.47 9.27 -13.34
CA LEU A 93 -18.56 8.68 -12.00
C LEU A 93 -17.89 7.30 -11.96
N PRO A 94 -18.16 6.35 -12.90
CA PRO A 94 -17.41 5.10 -12.98
C PRO A 94 -15.91 5.26 -13.17
N LEU A 95 -15.43 6.25 -13.95
CA LEU A 95 -13.99 6.54 -14.08
C LEU A 95 -13.37 7.00 -12.76
N VAL A 96 -14.06 7.87 -12.02
CA VAL A 96 -13.62 8.35 -10.70
C VAL A 96 -13.62 7.21 -9.69
N LEU A 97 -14.69 6.42 -9.63
CA LEU A 97 -14.80 5.25 -8.76
C LEU A 97 -13.72 4.21 -9.08
N HIS A 98 -13.44 3.96 -10.36
CA HIS A 98 -12.34 3.12 -10.80
C HIS A 98 -11.00 3.64 -10.27
N SER A 99 -10.71 4.92 -10.45
CA SER A 99 -9.47 5.53 -9.99
C SER A 99 -9.29 5.42 -8.47
N LEU A 100 -10.35 5.65 -7.69
CA LEU A 100 -10.29 5.65 -6.22
C LEU A 100 -10.30 4.25 -5.59
N TYR A 101 -11.14 3.35 -6.10
CA TYR A 101 -11.50 2.09 -5.42
C TYR A 101 -11.01 0.84 -6.16
N SER A 102 -10.87 0.89 -7.49
CA SER A 102 -10.41 -0.27 -8.25
C SER A 102 -8.90 -0.43 -8.15
N LEU A 103 -8.13 0.64 -8.27
CA LEU A 103 -6.65 0.61 -8.25
C LEU A 103 -6.14 0.37 -6.81
N PRO A 104 -5.41 -0.71 -6.50
CA PRO A 104 -5.02 -1.06 -5.12
C PRO A 104 -4.20 -0.01 -4.39
N GLN A 105 -3.32 0.70 -5.09
CA GLN A 105 -2.50 1.75 -4.48
C GLN A 105 -3.35 2.95 -4.05
N ASN A 106 -4.28 3.37 -4.91
CA ASN A 106 -5.24 4.42 -4.58
C ASN A 106 -6.21 3.96 -3.50
N TRP A 107 -6.70 2.72 -3.56
CA TRP A 107 -7.58 2.17 -2.53
C TRP A 107 -6.91 2.11 -1.16
N ALA A 108 -5.65 1.65 -1.09
CA ALA A 108 -4.90 1.64 0.16
C ALA A 108 -4.76 3.04 0.76
N PHE A 109 -4.52 4.04 -0.09
CA PHE A 109 -4.49 5.46 0.30
C PHE A 109 -5.86 5.94 0.80
N VAL A 110 -6.94 5.76 0.03
CA VAL A 110 -8.31 6.18 0.41
C VAL A 110 -8.77 5.50 1.71
N ARG A 111 -8.53 4.19 1.85
CA ARG A 111 -8.83 3.44 3.09
C ARG A 111 -8.07 4.00 4.30
N SER A 112 -6.83 4.46 4.11
CA SER A 112 -6.04 5.05 5.20
C SER A 112 -6.60 6.39 5.69
N LEU A 113 -7.35 7.10 4.83
CA LEU A 113 -8.08 8.32 5.19
C LEU A 113 -9.44 8.01 5.83
N LEU A 114 -10.18 7.03 5.28
CA LEU A 114 -11.51 6.65 5.75
C LEU A 114 -11.51 5.96 7.12
N ALA A 115 -10.63 4.97 7.32
CA ALA A 115 -10.70 4.11 8.50
C ALA A 115 -10.54 4.87 9.84
N PRO A 116 -9.64 5.86 9.98
CA PRO A 116 -9.53 6.65 11.20
C PRO A 116 -10.71 7.60 11.44
N ALA A 117 -11.43 7.99 10.38
CA ALA A 117 -12.55 8.93 10.47
C ALA A 117 -13.87 8.26 10.89
N LEU A 118 -13.91 6.93 10.91
CA LEU A 118 -15.08 6.14 11.24
C LEU A 118 -15.00 5.61 12.68
N PRO A 119 -16.12 5.59 13.44
CA PRO A 119 -16.13 5.04 14.78
C PRO A 119 -15.91 3.52 14.78
N PHE A 120 -15.39 3.00 15.89
CA PHE A 120 -15.36 1.56 16.11
C PHE A 120 -16.78 1.03 16.37
N PRO A 121 -17.22 -0.10 15.76
CA PRO A 121 -16.45 -1.01 14.90
C PRO A 121 -16.59 -0.74 13.40
N THR A 122 -17.35 0.28 13.00
CA THR A 122 -17.66 0.60 11.58
C THR A 122 -16.43 0.78 10.71
N ALA A 123 -15.32 1.28 11.26
CA ALA A 123 -14.02 1.41 10.59
C ALA A 123 -13.50 0.11 9.93
N PHE A 124 -13.91 -1.07 10.40
CA PHE A 124 -13.43 -2.35 9.86
C PHE A 124 -14.17 -2.80 8.60
N TYR A 125 -15.48 -2.57 8.51
CA TYR A 125 -16.32 -3.09 7.44
C TYR A 125 -16.78 -2.02 6.46
N ARG A 126 -17.05 -0.79 6.93
CA ARG A 126 -17.66 0.26 6.11
C ARG A 126 -16.80 0.67 4.89
N PRO A 127 -15.47 0.83 5.00
CA PRO A 127 -14.65 1.08 3.81
C PRO A 127 -14.78 -0.03 2.75
N ASN A 128 -14.86 -1.30 3.17
CA ASN A 128 -15.02 -2.40 2.24
C ASN A 128 -16.42 -2.43 1.62
N ALA A 129 -17.46 -2.05 2.36
CA ALA A 129 -18.81 -1.88 1.84
C ALA A 129 -18.87 -0.78 0.77
N LEU A 130 -18.22 0.37 0.99
CA LEU A 130 -18.09 1.44 -0.01
C LEU A 130 -17.37 0.96 -1.27
N ARG A 131 -16.27 0.20 -1.11
CA ARG A 131 -15.56 -0.39 -2.25
C ARG A 131 -16.43 -1.37 -3.04
N ALA A 132 -17.23 -2.19 -2.37
CA ALA A 132 -18.15 -3.14 -3.01
C ALA A 132 -19.28 -2.41 -3.75
N HIS A 133 -19.80 -1.32 -3.19
CA HIS A 133 -20.77 -0.46 -3.86
C HIS A 133 -20.17 0.18 -5.12
N ALA A 134 -18.96 0.75 -5.01
CA ALA A 134 -18.23 1.30 -6.15
C ALA A 134 -18.00 0.26 -7.25
N GLN A 135 -17.66 -0.98 -6.89
CA GLN A 135 -17.53 -2.09 -7.81
C GLN A 135 -18.83 -2.36 -8.57
N HIS A 136 -19.94 -2.47 -7.85
CA HIS A 136 -21.25 -2.71 -8.46
C HIS A 136 -21.63 -1.60 -9.45
N THR A 137 -21.40 -0.33 -9.10
CA THR A 137 -21.69 0.81 -9.97
C THR A 137 -20.83 0.82 -11.24
N VAL A 138 -19.53 0.54 -11.10
CA VAL A 138 -18.62 0.42 -12.26
C VAL A 138 -19.00 -0.76 -13.13
N GLU A 139 -19.26 -1.94 -12.56
CA GLU A 139 -19.61 -3.14 -13.32
C GLU A 139 -20.98 -3.03 -14.01
N ALA A 140 -21.94 -2.32 -13.42
CA ALA A 140 -23.25 -2.09 -14.02
C ALA A 140 -23.20 -1.22 -15.28
N THR A 141 -22.23 -0.30 -15.36
CA THR A 141 -22.08 0.65 -16.48
C THR A 141 -21.02 0.19 -17.48
N HIS A 142 -19.88 -0.30 -16.98
CA HIS A 142 -18.72 -0.75 -17.73
C HIS A 142 -18.13 -2.02 -17.11
N PRO A 143 -18.69 -3.21 -17.43
CA PRO A 143 -18.34 -4.50 -16.83
C PRO A 143 -16.86 -4.85 -16.89
N GLU A 144 -16.11 -4.29 -17.83
CA GLU A 144 -14.71 -4.62 -18.06
C GLU A 144 -13.71 -3.62 -17.47
N TRP A 145 -14.18 -2.58 -16.79
CA TRP A 145 -13.30 -1.54 -16.23
C TRP A 145 -12.76 -1.91 -14.85
N TRP A 146 -13.52 -2.65 -14.04
CA TRP A 146 -13.06 -3.04 -12.72
C TRP A 146 -11.80 -3.93 -12.82
N GLY A 147 -10.76 -3.56 -12.07
CA GLY A 147 -9.43 -4.20 -12.09
C GLY A 147 -8.54 -3.81 -13.28
N LEU A 148 -9.00 -2.94 -14.18
CA LEU A 148 -8.25 -2.53 -15.36
C LEU A 148 -7.24 -1.41 -15.00
N GLY A 149 -6.03 -1.40 -15.57
CA GLY A 149 -5.05 -0.31 -15.36
C GLY A 149 -4.33 -0.27 -14.01
N GLY A 150 -4.62 -1.19 -13.10
CA GLY A 150 -3.80 -1.38 -11.91
C GLY A 150 -4.38 -2.44 -11.04
N GLU A 151 -4.05 -3.69 -11.36
CA GLU A 151 -4.21 -4.87 -10.50
C GLU A 151 -5.68 -5.17 -10.12
N ALA A 152 -6.43 -5.85 -11.00
CA ALA A 152 -7.43 -6.83 -10.53
C ALA A 152 -6.71 -7.65 -9.48
N ASP A 153 -7.07 -7.48 -8.20
CA ASP A 153 -6.36 -7.99 -7.03
C ASP A 153 -5.03 -8.63 -7.44
N ARG A 154 -3.93 -7.89 -7.35
CA ARG A 154 -3.17 -8.08 -6.14
C ARG A 154 -3.12 -9.61 -5.89
N GLU A 155 -2.60 -10.38 -6.84
CA GLU A 155 -1.19 -10.76 -6.86
C GLU A 155 -0.62 -11.06 -5.46
N ALA A 156 -0.92 -10.25 -4.45
CA ALA A 156 -1.10 -10.66 -3.05
C ALA A 156 -2.09 -11.81 -2.73
N GLU A 157 -2.63 -12.53 -3.72
CA GLU A 157 -2.97 -13.93 -3.50
C GLU A 157 -1.94 -14.87 -4.14
N GLU A 158 -1.51 -14.59 -5.37
CA GLU A 158 -0.61 -15.44 -6.15
C GLU A 158 0.83 -15.50 -5.59
N GLU A 159 1.32 -14.44 -4.96
CA GLU A 159 2.58 -14.43 -4.23
C GLU A 159 2.42 -15.01 -2.81
N ARG A 160 1.22 -14.86 -2.22
CA ARG A 160 0.84 -15.57 -0.99
C ARG A 160 0.92 -17.10 -1.19
N LYS A 161 0.61 -17.59 -2.40
CA LYS A 161 0.78 -18.98 -2.85
C LYS A 161 2.23 -19.36 -3.18
N ARG A 162 3.06 -18.43 -3.68
CA ARG A 162 4.49 -18.70 -3.94
C ARG A 162 5.34 -18.80 -2.67
N LYS A 163 5.10 -17.95 -1.68
CA LYS A 163 5.75 -18.07 -0.37
C LYS A 163 5.37 -19.36 0.36
N LYS A 164 4.20 -19.93 0.08
CA LYS A 164 3.85 -21.29 0.55
C LYS A 164 4.63 -22.38 -0.19
N ALA A 165 4.78 -22.28 -1.51
CA ALA A 165 5.49 -23.27 -2.34
C ALA A 165 7.00 -23.33 -2.09
N LEU A 166 7.64 -22.20 -1.81
CA LEU A 166 9.10 -22.13 -1.59
C LEU A 166 9.52 -22.66 -0.20
N LEU A 167 8.58 -22.74 0.74
CA LEU A 167 8.76 -23.37 2.05
C LEU A 167 8.70 -24.91 1.97
N GLU A 168 8.31 -25.49 0.83
CA GLU A 168 8.02 -26.93 0.68
C GLU A 168 9.02 -27.69 -0.22
N THR A 169 9.71 -27.02 -1.15
CA THR A 169 10.64 -27.67 -2.10
C THR A 169 11.96 -26.93 -2.25
N GLY A 170 13.05 -27.54 -1.77
CA GLY A 170 14.41 -27.04 -1.93
C GLY A 170 14.94 -27.14 -3.37
N ILE A 171 15.81 -26.17 -3.72
CA ILE A 171 16.77 -26.15 -4.83
C ILE A 171 16.19 -26.13 -6.27
N GLU A 172 15.55 -25.02 -6.69
CA GLU A 172 15.37 -24.69 -8.13
C GLU A 172 15.48 -23.17 -8.41
N GLY A 173 16.64 -22.54 -8.18
CA GLY A 173 16.78 -21.07 -8.18
C GLY A 173 17.12 -20.35 -9.50
N ILE A 174 17.40 -21.05 -10.61
CA ILE A 174 17.89 -20.38 -11.85
C ILE A 174 16.82 -20.29 -12.94
N LYS A 175 15.93 -21.29 -13.04
CA LYS A 175 14.84 -21.29 -14.04
C LYS A 175 13.72 -20.31 -13.66
N GLU A 176 13.41 -20.20 -12.37
CA GLU A 176 12.39 -19.27 -11.85
C GLU A 176 12.71 -17.79 -12.11
N ARG A 177 14.00 -17.40 -12.12
CA ARG A 177 14.39 -16.00 -12.33
C ARG A 177 14.07 -15.54 -13.75
N LYS A 178 14.34 -16.38 -14.74
CA LYS A 178 14.08 -16.08 -16.15
C LYS A 178 12.59 -16.11 -16.49
N ASP A 179 11.82 -16.97 -15.84
CA ASP A 179 10.37 -17.03 -15.99
C ASP A 179 9.66 -15.88 -15.27
N GLY A 180 10.22 -15.39 -14.16
CA GLY A 180 9.79 -14.15 -13.49
C GLY A 180 9.92 -12.93 -14.41
N GLU A 181 11.11 -12.70 -14.99
CA GLU A 181 11.34 -11.55 -15.87
C GLU A 181 10.41 -11.52 -17.10
N ARG A 182 10.12 -12.68 -17.71
CA ARG A 182 9.17 -12.77 -18.83
C ARG A 182 7.74 -12.45 -18.41
N ARG A 183 7.38 -12.76 -17.17
CA ARG A 183 6.06 -12.53 -16.60
C ARG A 183 5.88 -11.06 -16.22
N ASP A 184 6.86 -10.47 -15.55
CA ASP A 184 6.89 -9.04 -15.21
C ASP A 184 6.74 -8.17 -16.47
N GLY A 185 7.39 -8.57 -17.58
CA GLY A 185 7.23 -7.89 -18.87
C GLY A 185 5.79 -7.94 -19.41
N LYS A 186 5.12 -9.10 -19.31
CA LYS A 186 3.72 -9.26 -19.72
C LYS A 186 2.77 -8.46 -18.82
N GLU A 187 3.07 -8.38 -17.53
CA GLU A 187 2.28 -7.64 -16.54
C GLU A 187 2.40 -6.14 -16.74
N ARG A 188 3.62 -5.63 -16.96
CA ARG A 188 3.83 -4.24 -17.38
C ARG A 188 3.04 -3.91 -18.64
N MET A 189 3.06 -4.80 -19.64
CA MET A 189 2.32 -4.59 -20.89
C MET A 189 0.79 -4.61 -20.70
N LYS A 190 0.26 -5.49 -19.83
CA LYS A 190 -1.17 -5.50 -19.48
C LYS A 190 -1.58 -4.25 -18.72
N LYS A 191 -0.74 -3.81 -17.78
CA LYS A 191 -0.97 -2.60 -16.98
C LYS A 191 -1.04 -1.38 -17.91
N THR A 192 -0.03 -1.16 -18.75
CA THR A 192 -0.01 -0.03 -19.69
C THR A 192 -1.14 -0.10 -20.71
N PHE A 193 -1.52 -1.31 -21.17
CA PHE A 193 -2.69 -1.48 -22.03
C PHE A 193 -3.99 -1.10 -21.32
N GLY A 194 -4.16 -1.54 -20.07
CA GLY A 194 -5.31 -1.20 -19.25
C GLY A 194 -5.41 0.29 -18.98
N GLU A 195 -4.31 0.91 -18.53
CA GLU A 195 -4.21 2.35 -18.35
C GLU A 195 -4.55 3.09 -19.66
N GLY A 196 -4.04 2.61 -20.80
CA GLY A 196 -4.35 3.16 -22.12
C GLY A 196 -5.85 3.12 -22.47
N LYS A 197 -6.56 2.06 -22.09
CA LYS A 197 -8.02 1.97 -22.31
C LYS A 197 -8.79 2.93 -21.42
N ILE A 198 -8.44 3.04 -20.14
CA ILE A 198 -9.06 4.03 -19.22
C ILE A 198 -8.77 5.45 -19.70
N VAL A 199 -7.53 5.75 -20.11
CA VAL A 199 -7.15 7.04 -20.69
C VAL A 199 -7.93 7.32 -21.97
N SER A 200 -8.13 6.33 -22.84
CA SER A 200 -8.93 6.51 -24.06
C SER A 200 -10.39 6.84 -23.76
N ALA A 201 -11.02 6.12 -22.81
CA ALA A 201 -12.38 6.40 -22.38
C ALA A 201 -12.50 7.78 -21.72
N ALA A 202 -11.59 8.11 -20.81
CA ALA A 202 -11.54 9.41 -20.16
C ALA A 202 -11.34 10.55 -21.16
N ARG A 203 -10.48 10.38 -22.18
CA ARG A 203 -10.31 11.37 -23.26
C ARG A 203 -11.62 11.65 -23.99
N GLN A 204 -12.43 10.63 -24.30
CA GLN A 204 -13.71 10.84 -25.00
C GLN A 204 -14.65 11.73 -24.18
N VAL A 205 -14.82 11.43 -22.88
CA VAL A 205 -15.68 12.20 -21.98
C VAL A 205 -15.13 13.61 -21.76
N PHE A 206 -13.84 13.74 -21.47
CA PHE A 206 -13.21 15.05 -21.25
C PHE A 206 -13.18 15.92 -22.50
N THR A 207 -13.01 15.35 -23.69
CA THR A 207 -13.13 16.12 -24.94
C THR A 207 -14.54 16.66 -25.14
N ALA A 208 -15.58 15.89 -24.83
CA ALA A 208 -16.96 16.36 -24.91
C ALA A 208 -17.28 17.47 -23.89
N LEU A 209 -16.77 17.34 -22.66
CA LEU A 209 -16.93 18.38 -21.63
C LEU A 209 -16.15 19.65 -21.98
N GLU A 210 -14.89 19.51 -22.39
CA GLU A 210 -14.01 20.62 -22.77
C GLU A 210 -14.56 21.37 -24.00
N SER A 211 -15.08 20.67 -25.02
CA SER A 211 -15.66 21.31 -26.20
C SER A 211 -16.92 22.12 -25.86
N THR A 212 -17.72 21.62 -24.92
CA THR A 212 -18.94 22.30 -24.45
C THR A 212 -18.59 23.53 -23.62
N LEU A 213 -17.60 23.43 -22.72
CA LEU A 213 -17.06 24.58 -22.00
C LEU A 213 -16.41 25.60 -22.95
N ALA A 214 -15.74 25.13 -24.01
CA ALA A 214 -15.12 25.98 -25.01
C ALA A 214 -16.13 26.77 -25.85
N ALA A 215 -17.33 26.22 -26.06
CA ALA A 215 -18.42 26.87 -26.77
C ALA A 215 -19.16 27.90 -25.91
N SER A 216 -19.02 27.81 -24.58
CA SER A 216 -19.60 28.77 -23.64
C SER A 216 -18.86 30.10 -23.69
N SER A 217 -19.61 31.21 -23.64
CA SER A 217 -19.03 32.56 -23.51
C SER A 217 -18.62 32.90 -22.07
N THR A 218 -19.00 32.05 -21.12
CA THR A 218 -18.76 32.20 -19.68
C THR A 218 -17.90 31.02 -19.19
N PRO A 219 -17.30 31.08 -17.99
CA PRO A 219 -16.56 29.94 -17.44
C PRO A 219 -17.44 28.75 -17.04
N TYR A 220 -18.76 28.86 -17.16
CA TYR A 220 -19.76 27.85 -16.77
C TYR A 220 -20.42 27.21 -17.98
N PHE A 221 -21.05 26.05 -17.82
CA PHE A 221 -21.78 25.39 -18.90
C PHE A 221 -22.92 26.26 -19.44
N PHE A 222 -23.15 26.15 -20.77
CA PHE A 222 -24.25 26.79 -21.50
C PHE A 222 -24.34 28.32 -21.35
N SER A 223 -23.20 29.00 -21.24
CA SER A 223 -23.11 30.46 -21.16
C SER A 223 -23.89 31.06 -19.98
N SER A 224 -24.04 30.29 -18.89
CA SER A 224 -24.72 30.73 -17.68
C SER A 224 -23.90 31.82 -16.95
N SER A 225 -24.59 32.80 -16.37
CA SER A 225 -23.92 33.91 -15.66
C SER A 225 -23.42 33.50 -14.26
N SER A 226 -23.87 32.35 -13.74
CA SER A 226 -23.56 31.84 -12.41
C SER A 226 -23.39 30.31 -12.46
N PRO A 227 -22.67 29.72 -11.49
CA PRO A 227 -22.48 28.27 -11.45
C PRO A 227 -23.82 27.52 -11.47
N THR A 228 -23.91 26.50 -12.31
CA THR A 228 -25.08 25.62 -12.40
C THR A 228 -24.88 24.35 -11.58
N PRO A 229 -25.96 23.60 -11.27
CA PRO A 229 -25.83 22.27 -10.67
C PRO A 229 -24.95 21.33 -11.51
N LEU A 230 -24.95 21.46 -12.84
CA LEU A 230 -24.07 20.66 -13.70
C LEU A 230 -22.59 20.97 -13.45
N ASP A 231 -22.25 22.25 -13.34
CA ASP A 231 -20.89 22.67 -13.01
C ASP A 231 -20.48 22.11 -11.63
N ALA A 232 -21.36 22.24 -10.62
CA ALA A 232 -21.12 21.72 -9.27
C ALA A 232 -20.92 20.21 -9.23
N HIS A 233 -21.72 19.45 -10.01
CA HIS A 233 -21.57 18.00 -10.15
C HIS A 233 -20.20 17.65 -10.72
N LEU A 234 -19.84 18.25 -11.86
CA LEU A 234 -18.56 17.99 -12.52
C LEU A 234 -17.38 18.33 -11.60
N SER A 235 -17.41 19.51 -10.96
CA SER A 235 -16.35 19.94 -10.05
C SER A 235 -16.21 19.01 -8.85
N ALA A 236 -17.31 18.52 -8.27
CA ALA A 236 -17.27 17.55 -7.18
C ALA A 236 -16.56 16.24 -7.58
N LEU A 237 -16.95 15.65 -8.71
CA LEU A 237 -16.34 14.42 -9.22
C LEU A 237 -14.85 14.59 -9.53
N LEU A 238 -14.49 15.68 -10.22
CA LEU A 238 -13.09 15.96 -10.56
C LEU A 238 -12.26 16.31 -9.33
N SER A 239 -12.86 16.88 -8.29
CA SER A 239 -12.12 17.29 -7.08
C SER A 239 -11.49 16.11 -6.35
N LEU A 240 -12.16 14.96 -6.35
CA LEU A 240 -11.62 13.73 -5.75
C LEU A 240 -10.35 13.25 -6.46
N VAL A 241 -10.22 13.48 -7.76
CA VAL A 241 -9.06 12.99 -8.52
C VAL A 241 -7.96 14.04 -8.63
N LEU A 242 -8.31 15.33 -8.71
CA LEU A 242 -7.35 16.42 -8.88
C LEU A 242 -6.66 16.84 -7.58
N TYR A 243 -7.33 16.70 -6.43
CA TYR A 243 -6.83 17.25 -5.16
C TYR A 243 -6.48 16.20 -4.11
N LEU A 244 -6.88 14.94 -4.30
CA LEU A 244 -6.28 13.86 -3.54
C LEU A 244 -4.90 13.54 -4.15
N PRO A 245 -3.83 13.44 -3.34
CA PRO A 245 -2.52 13.03 -3.82
C PRO A 245 -2.49 11.52 -4.07
N LEU A 246 -3.24 11.07 -5.07
CA LEU A 246 -3.39 9.66 -5.42
C LEU A 246 -2.04 9.09 -5.93
N PRO A 247 -1.60 7.92 -5.41
CA PRO A 247 -0.37 7.26 -5.88
C PRO A 247 -0.32 7.00 -7.38
N THR A 248 -1.46 6.65 -7.99
CA THR A 248 -1.60 6.47 -9.44
C THR A 248 -2.57 7.52 -10.00
N PRO A 249 -2.10 8.73 -10.35
CA PRO A 249 -2.93 9.87 -10.73
C PRO A 249 -3.29 9.89 -12.23
N ILE A 250 -3.73 8.75 -12.79
CA ILE A 250 -3.96 8.57 -14.25
C ILE A 250 -4.85 9.65 -14.84
N LEU A 251 -5.99 9.94 -14.20
CA LEU A 251 -6.95 10.94 -14.71
C LEU A 251 -6.46 12.37 -14.44
N ALA A 252 -5.79 12.62 -13.31
CA ALA A 252 -5.28 13.95 -12.99
C ALA A 252 -4.15 14.36 -13.95
N ASP A 253 -3.22 13.46 -14.25
CA ASP A 253 -2.16 13.68 -15.24
C ASP A 253 -2.75 13.95 -16.62
N LEU A 254 -3.79 13.20 -17.01
CA LEU A 254 -4.49 13.41 -18.26
C LEU A 254 -5.14 14.79 -18.34
N ILE A 255 -5.85 15.21 -17.29
CA ILE A 255 -6.51 16.52 -17.22
C ILE A 255 -5.46 17.64 -17.27
N ASN A 256 -4.43 17.55 -16.44
CA ASN A 256 -3.37 18.56 -16.37
C ASN A 256 -2.61 18.71 -17.70
N ALA A 257 -2.39 17.60 -18.43
CA ALA A 257 -1.64 17.62 -19.67
C ALA A 257 -2.49 18.00 -20.90
N SER A 258 -3.75 17.58 -20.95
CA SER A 258 -4.58 17.67 -22.18
C SER A 258 -5.82 18.56 -22.05
N PHE A 259 -6.28 18.89 -20.84
CA PHE A 259 -7.57 19.56 -20.60
C PHE A 259 -7.45 20.71 -19.59
N PRO A 260 -6.67 21.77 -19.90
CA PRO A 260 -6.41 22.87 -18.96
C PRO A 260 -7.66 23.71 -18.64
N ARG A 261 -8.67 23.80 -19.53
CA ARG A 261 -9.89 24.56 -19.20
C ARG A 261 -10.76 23.79 -18.23
N LEU A 262 -10.88 22.48 -18.39
CA LEU A 262 -11.54 21.60 -17.42
C LEU A 262 -10.91 21.72 -16.02
N TRP A 263 -9.57 21.75 -15.96
CA TRP A 263 -8.86 22.00 -14.70
C TRP A 263 -9.20 23.37 -14.12
N ALA A 264 -9.12 24.43 -14.94
CA ALA A 264 -9.40 25.81 -14.51
C ALA A 264 -10.84 25.97 -14.04
N HIS A 265 -11.79 25.31 -14.72
CA HIS A 265 -13.20 25.28 -14.35
C HIS A 265 -13.40 24.63 -12.97
N SER A 266 -12.81 23.45 -12.74
CA SER A 266 -12.90 22.76 -11.44
C SER A 266 -12.25 23.58 -10.33
N ALA A 267 -11.10 24.20 -10.58
CA ALA A 267 -10.41 25.06 -9.61
C ALA A 267 -11.20 26.34 -9.28
N LEU A 268 -11.84 26.94 -10.29
CA LEU A 268 -12.70 28.10 -10.10
C LEU A 268 -13.89 27.73 -9.22
N LEU A 269 -14.59 26.63 -9.52
CA LEU A 269 -15.72 26.18 -8.71
C LEU A 269 -15.35 25.77 -7.30
N ARG A 270 -14.22 25.10 -7.13
CA ARG A 270 -13.75 24.77 -5.79
C ARG A 270 -13.55 26.03 -4.96
N ARG A 271 -12.93 27.07 -5.53
CA ARG A 271 -12.72 28.35 -4.85
C ARG A 271 -14.03 29.08 -4.55
N THR A 272 -15.03 29.00 -5.43
CA THR A 272 -16.32 29.69 -5.22
C THR A 272 -17.21 28.97 -4.22
N LEU A 273 -17.27 27.63 -4.26
CA LEU A 273 -18.14 26.84 -3.40
C LEU A 273 -17.52 26.56 -2.03
N TRP A 274 -16.22 26.24 -1.99
CA TRP A 274 -15.52 25.73 -0.80
C TRP A 274 -14.51 26.74 -0.23
N SER A 275 -14.80 28.04 -0.30
CA SER A 275 -14.00 29.06 0.39
C SER A 275 -14.07 28.83 1.92
N PRO A 276 -13.01 29.10 2.70
CA PRO A 276 -13.01 28.91 4.16
C PRO A 276 -14.19 29.60 4.87
N ASP A 277 -14.68 30.70 4.32
CA ASP A 277 -15.81 31.46 4.85
C ASP A 277 -17.18 30.84 4.51
N SER A 278 -17.23 29.90 3.56
CA SER A 278 -18.47 29.31 3.03
C SER A 278 -18.69 27.86 3.47
N VAL A 279 -17.70 27.18 4.05
CA VAL A 279 -17.84 25.77 4.47
C VAL A 279 -18.63 25.66 5.78
N PRO A 280 -19.77 24.94 5.79
CA PRO A 280 -20.45 24.65 7.05
C PRO A 280 -19.58 23.70 7.88
N LEU A 281 -19.27 24.11 9.11
CA LEU A 281 -18.50 23.31 10.06
C LEU A 281 -19.20 21.96 10.32
N PRO A 282 -18.48 20.82 10.19
CA PRO A 282 -19.08 19.52 10.42
C PRO A 282 -19.50 19.37 11.88
N LYS A 283 -20.77 19.01 12.09
CA LYS A 283 -21.27 18.69 13.43
C LYS A 283 -20.96 17.22 13.69
N VAL A 284 -20.04 16.95 14.62
CA VAL A 284 -19.79 15.57 15.08
C VAL A 284 -21.09 15.06 15.69
N ALA A 285 -21.68 14.02 15.10
CA ALA A 285 -22.87 13.36 15.62
C ALA A 285 -22.52 12.76 17.01
N GLY A 286 -22.75 13.53 18.06
CA GLY A 286 -22.51 13.13 19.43
C GLY A 286 -23.42 11.96 19.79
N GLY A 287 -22.83 10.80 20.02
CA GLY A 287 -23.48 9.73 20.78
C GLY A 287 -23.97 10.30 22.12
N SER A 288 -25.23 10.01 22.44
CA SER A 288 -25.90 10.39 23.69
C SER A 288 -24.98 10.21 24.91
N ALA A 289 -24.49 11.33 25.48
CA ALA A 289 -23.77 11.35 26.74
C ALA A 289 -24.57 12.14 27.78
N SER A 290 -24.83 11.48 28.90
CA SER A 290 -25.45 11.96 30.11
C SER A 290 -24.82 13.27 30.61
N LYS A 291 -25.68 14.19 31.08
CA LYS A 291 -25.30 15.43 31.77
C LYS A 291 -24.27 15.15 32.86
N ALA A 292 -23.08 15.71 32.74
CA ALA A 292 -22.22 16.04 33.86
C ALA A 292 -21.85 17.52 33.78
N THR A 293 -22.17 18.21 34.87
CA THR A 293 -22.12 19.65 35.11
C THR A 293 -20.74 20.25 34.95
N ALA A 294 -20.73 21.47 34.44
CA ALA A 294 -19.57 22.30 34.15
C ALA A 294 -18.95 22.95 35.40
N SER A 295 -17.62 23.00 35.40
CA SER A 295 -16.76 24.07 35.90
C SER A 295 -15.39 23.81 35.24
N GLY A 296 -14.76 24.65 34.45
CA GLY A 296 -14.75 26.10 34.33
C GLY A 296 -13.26 26.47 34.24
N GLY A 297 -12.83 27.05 33.12
CA GLY A 297 -11.60 27.87 33.10
C GLY A 297 -10.46 27.46 32.16
N VAL A 298 -10.34 28.27 31.09
CA VAL A 298 -9.13 28.95 30.61
C VAL A 298 -8.24 28.27 29.55
N PHE A 299 -8.26 28.96 28.40
CA PHE A 299 -7.39 28.92 27.23
C PHE A 299 -5.88 28.91 27.51
N GLY A 300 -5.13 28.19 26.67
CA GLY A 300 -3.76 28.57 26.29
C GLY A 300 -2.71 27.49 26.49
N GLY A 301 -2.26 26.86 25.40
CA GLY A 301 -0.96 26.17 25.40
C GLY A 301 -0.88 24.98 24.46
N PHE A 302 -0.58 25.21 23.17
CA PHE A 302 0.00 24.15 22.32
C PHE A 302 0.96 24.64 21.22
N VAL A 303 1.51 25.86 21.31
CA VAL A 303 2.42 26.42 20.28
C VAL A 303 3.86 26.67 20.79
N ALA A 304 4.32 25.98 21.85
CA ALA A 304 5.67 26.24 22.39
C ALA A 304 6.49 24.99 22.71
N THR A 305 6.57 24.02 21.78
CA THR A 305 7.44 22.84 22.01
C THR A 305 8.00 22.20 20.73
N LEU A 306 8.43 22.99 19.75
CA LEU A 306 9.27 22.50 18.63
C LEU A 306 10.24 23.58 18.14
N ARG A 307 11.06 24.15 19.04
CA ARG A 307 12.15 25.04 18.60
C ARG A 307 13.42 25.02 19.47
N GLU A 308 13.84 23.88 20.01
CA GLU A 308 15.22 23.71 20.51
C GLU A 308 15.67 22.25 20.49
N VAL A 309 16.29 21.81 19.39
CA VAL A 309 17.37 20.80 19.35
C VAL A 309 18.15 21.09 18.06
N VAL A 310 19.51 21.06 18.10
CA VAL A 310 20.52 21.34 17.03
C VAL A 310 21.11 22.77 17.23
N LEU A 311 22.28 23.02 17.85
CA LEU A 311 23.64 22.44 17.77
C LEU A 311 24.48 22.65 19.08
N PRO A 312 25.59 21.90 19.29
CA PRO A 312 26.43 21.99 20.49
C PRO A 312 27.79 22.71 20.27
N ALA A 313 28.28 23.42 21.30
CA ALA A 313 29.71 23.53 21.75
C ALA A 313 29.89 24.72 22.74
N PRO A 314 30.98 24.81 23.55
CA PRO A 314 31.91 23.79 24.03
C PRO A 314 32.04 23.76 25.57
N VAL A 315 32.39 22.59 26.12
CA VAL A 315 32.67 22.39 27.54
C VAL A 315 34.13 22.78 27.84
N ARG A 316 34.34 23.77 28.71
CA ARG A 316 35.64 24.04 29.36
C ARG A 316 35.40 24.31 30.84
N ALA A 317 36.02 23.45 31.65
CA ALA A 317 36.32 23.56 33.09
C ALA A 317 35.13 23.74 34.04
N TYR A 318 34.97 22.81 34.98
CA TYR A 318 34.86 23.04 36.44
C TYR A 318 34.43 21.71 37.10
N PHE A 319 35.39 20.98 37.66
CA PHE A 319 35.15 20.07 38.77
C PHE A 319 36.36 20.15 39.70
N THR A 320 36.21 20.95 40.76
CA THR A 320 36.91 20.80 42.02
C THR A 320 35.93 20.10 42.98
N PRO A 321 36.25 18.92 43.54
CA PRO A 321 35.49 18.38 44.65
C PRO A 321 36.12 18.86 45.97
N SER A 322 35.29 19.54 46.77
CA SER A 322 35.55 19.80 48.18
C SER A 322 35.15 18.57 49.00
N ILE A 323 36.09 18.03 49.78
CA ILE A 323 35.87 16.96 50.75
C ILE A 323 36.09 17.58 52.13
N GLN A 324 35.12 17.40 53.04
CA GLN A 324 35.36 17.48 54.49
C GLN A 324 35.19 16.10 55.14
N PRO A 325 35.92 15.83 56.23
CA PRO A 325 36.21 14.48 56.68
C PRO A 325 35.30 14.03 57.83
N ARG A 326 35.10 12.72 57.96
CA ARG A 326 34.76 12.10 59.25
C ARG A 326 35.57 10.83 59.45
N GLN A 327 36.33 10.82 60.54
CA GLN A 327 37.28 9.82 60.98
C GLN A 327 36.57 8.60 61.62
N GLY A 328 37.24 7.44 61.58
CA GLY A 328 37.18 6.46 62.68
C GLY A 328 37.29 4.98 62.30
N ALA A 329 38.43 4.38 62.67
CA ALA A 329 38.73 2.93 62.91
C ALA A 329 38.91 2.02 61.67
N SER A 330 40.15 1.70 61.24
CA SER A 330 41.06 0.61 61.69
C SER A 330 40.50 -0.80 61.40
N THR A 331 41.14 -1.71 60.65
CA THR A 331 42.53 -2.19 60.68
C THR A 331 42.93 -2.94 59.39
N ASP A 332 44.20 -2.80 59.01
CA ASP A 332 45.14 -3.77 58.41
C ASP A 332 44.76 -4.67 57.21
N SER A 333 45.44 -4.44 56.07
CA SER A 333 46.42 -5.41 55.52
C SER A 333 47.16 -4.91 54.26
N ARG A 334 48.49 -4.77 54.40
CA ARG A 334 49.60 -5.10 53.46
C ARG A 334 49.52 -4.79 51.95
N THR A 335 50.30 -3.78 51.57
CA THR A 335 51.40 -3.78 50.57
C THR A 335 51.29 -4.59 49.27
N SER A 336 51.23 -3.90 48.13
CA SER A 336 52.20 -4.07 47.03
C SER A 336 52.03 -2.97 45.95
N THR A 337 53.04 -2.12 45.82
CA THR A 337 53.22 -1.16 44.73
C THR A 337 53.75 -1.86 43.48
N SER A 338 53.04 -1.76 42.35
CA SER A 338 53.58 -2.06 41.01
C SER A 338 53.14 -1.01 40.01
N SER A 339 54.11 -0.25 39.49
CA SER A 339 53.94 0.72 38.41
C SER A 339 53.84 -0.01 37.06
N SER A 340 52.64 -0.09 36.48
CA SER A 340 52.45 -0.61 35.12
C SER A 340 52.43 0.54 34.10
N LYS A 341 53.42 0.55 33.21
CA LYS A 341 53.45 1.37 31.97
C LYS A 341 52.21 1.04 31.11
N PRO A 342 51.60 2.03 30.42
CA PRO A 342 50.48 1.75 29.52
C PRO A 342 50.97 0.93 28.32
N ALA A 343 50.31 -0.21 28.09
CA ALA A 343 50.60 -1.10 26.97
C ALA A 343 50.38 -0.38 25.64
N ALA A 344 51.36 -0.51 24.73
CA ALA A 344 51.28 0.02 23.39
C ALA A 344 50.09 -0.60 22.64
N LEU A 345 49.15 0.25 22.21
CA LEU A 345 47.98 -0.15 21.42
C LEU A 345 48.41 -0.94 20.17
N SER A 346 47.75 -2.08 19.96
CA SER A 346 47.96 -2.96 18.81
C SER A 346 47.78 -2.18 17.51
N LYS A 347 48.57 -2.53 16.48
CA LYS A 347 48.45 -1.95 15.13
C LYS A 347 47.02 -2.04 14.59
N LYS A 348 46.28 -3.10 14.95
CA LYS A 348 44.87 -3.28 14.59
C LYS A 348 43.96 -2.25 15.26
N ASP A 349 44.22 -1.89 16.52
CA ASP A 349 43.42 -0.89 17.25
C ASP A 349 43.68 0.52 16.71
N ARG A 350 44.92 0.79 16.28
CA ARG A 350 45.27 2.05 15.60
C ARG A 350 44.59 2.17 14.23
N ASP A 351 44.52 1.08 13.47
CA ASP A 351 43.82 1.06 12.18
C ASP A 351 42.30 1.16 12.35
N PHE A 352 41.74 0.54 13.41
CA PHE A 352 40.32 0.67 13.73
C PHE A 352 39.97 2.10 14.14
N ALA A 353 40.83 2.76 14.93
CA ALA A 353 40.67 4.16 15.30
C ALA A 353 40.73 5.07 14.06
N ARG A 354 41.68 4.86 13.14
CA ARG A 354 41.77 5.64 11.88
C ARG A 354 40.53 5.49 11.00
N LYS A 355 40.02 4.27 10.83
CA LYS A 355 38.81 4.00 10.04
C LYS A 355 37.57 4.65 10.65
N ARG A 356 37.49 4.68 11.99
CA ARG A 356 36.39 5.34 12.71
C ARG A 356 36.42 6.86 12.54
N TYR A 357 37.61 7.49 12.58
CA TYR A 357 37.74 8.91 12.28
C TYR A 357 37.44 9.25 10.82
N ALA A 358 37.85 8.41 9.87
CA ALA A 358 37.51 8.58 8.46
C ALA A 358 35.99 8.51 8.22
N PHE A 359 35.30 7.58 8.88
CA PHE A 359 33.84 7.48 8.83
C PHE A 359 33.16 8.76 9.38
N PHE A 360 33.60 9.26 10.52
CA PHE A 360 33.06 10.51 11.09
C PHE A 360 33.33 11.73 10.21
N ALA A 361 34.49 11.79 9.53
CA ALA A 361 34.79 12.86 8.59
C ALA A 361 33.85 12.85 7.38
N VAL A 362 33.54 11.67 6.82
CA VAL A 362 32.58 11.51 5.71
C VAL A 362 31.18 11.92 6.14
N CYS A 363 30.72 11.49 7.33
CA CYS A 363 29.41 11.89 7.86
C CYS A 363 29.33 13.41 8.10
N ALA A 364 30.40 14.03 8.57
CA ALA A 364 30.44 15.49 8.77
C ALA A 364 30.35 16.25 7.44
N VAL A 365 31.06 15.82 6.39
CA VAL A 365 30.95 16.41 5.05
C VAL A 365 29.55 16.22 4.47
N GLY A 366 28.94 15.06 4.67
CA GLY A 366 27.56 14.79 4.24
C GLY A 366 26.53 15.68 4.94
N LEU A 367 26.65 15.90 6.24
CA LEU A 367 25.77 16.80 7.01
C LEU A 367 25.92 18.27 6.59
N VAL A 368 27.16 18.70 6.34
CA VAL A 368 27.44 20.06 5.85
C VAL A 368 26.87 20.23 4.43
N GLY A 369 27.11 19.28 3.53
CA GLY A 369 26.57 19.29 2.17
C GLY A 369 25.04 19.29 2.13
N TRP A 370 24.40 18.48 2.97
CA TRP A 370 22.94 18.44 3.12
C TRP A 370 22.39 19.76 3.64
N GLY A 371 23.01 20.36 4.67
CA GLY A 371 22.54 21.64 5.22
C GLY A 371 22.69 22.83 4.26
N PHE A 372 23.72 22.82 3.39
CA PHE A 372 23.84 23.80 2.31
C PHE A 372 22.88 23.52 1.14
N GLY A 373 22.66 22.24 0.78
CA GLY A 373 21.76 21.85 -0.30
C GLY A 373 20.27 22.05 0.02
N THR A 374 19.89 21.98 1.29
CA THR A 374 18.50 22.16 1.76
C THR A 374 18.17 23.59 2.20
N GLY A 375 19.15 24.49 2.20
CA GLY A 375 18.96 25.87 2.67
C GLY A 375 18.75 26.00 4.19
N ALA A 376 19.05 24.95 4.96
CA ALA A 376 18.88 24.93 6.41
C ALA A 376 19.91 25.80 7.17
N PHE A 377 21.03 26.17 6.52
CA PHE A 377 22.00 27.11 7.08
C PHE A 377 21.86 28.50 6.45
N PRO A 378 21.66 29.57 7.25
CA PRO A 378 21.54 30.93 6.73
C PRO A 378 22.88 31.41 6.19
N VAL A 379 22.93 31.71 4.89
CA VAL A 379 24.13 32.27 4.24
C VAL A 379 23.98 33.79 4.25
N PRO A 380 24.95 34.56 4.78
CA PRO A 380 24.91 36.02 4.71
C PRO A 380 25.06 36.51 3.26
N PRO A 381 24.49 37.68 2.91
CA PRO A 381 24.43 38.12 1.52
C PRO A 381 25.78 38.72 1.13
N LEU A 382 26.58 37.99 0.35
CA LEU A 382 27.71 38.57 -0.36
C LEU A 382 27.80 38.03 -1.79
N ALA A 383 27.79 39.00 -2.70
CA ALA A 383 28.00 38.89 -4.13
C ALA A 383 29.37 38.28 -4.50
N ARG A 384 29.44 37.76 -5.74
CA ARG A 384 30.56 37.10 -6.45
C ARG A 384 30.75 35.60 -6.18
N LYS A 385 30.09 34.76 -6.99
CA LYS A 385 30.49 33.34 -7.18
C LYS A 385 30.48 32.81 -8.62
N ASP A 386 30.35 33.65 -9.64
CA ASP A 386 30.38 33.15 -11.03
C ASP A 386 31.82 32.89 -11.53
N ALA A 387 32.84 33.50 -10.93
CA ALA A 387 34.22 33.40 -11.42
C ALA A 387 34.92 32.06 -11.10
N ALA A 388 34.65 31.46 -9.94
CA ALA A 388 35.35 30.23 -9.52
C ALA A 388 34.82 28.97 -10.23
N ILE A 389 33.52 28.94 -10.51
CA ILE A 389 32.89 27.83 -11.25
C ILE A 389 33.27 27.92 -12.73
N SER A 390 33.25 29.12 -13.32
CA SER A 390 33.71 29.36 -14.70
C SER A 390 35.18 28.94 -14.92
N ALA A 391 36.06 29.18 -13.95
CA ALA A 391 37.49 28.82 -14.07
C ALA A 391 37.76 27.30 -13.95
N ALA A 392 36.85 26.51 -13.39
CA ALA A 392 37.03 25.07 -13.21
C ALA A 392 36.60 24.24 -14.43
N TRP A 393 35.64 24.75 -15.21
CA TRP A 393 35.07 24.04 -16.37
C TRP A 393 36.10 23.67 -17.46
N PRO A 394 37.00 24.58 -17.89
CA PRO A 394 38.00 24.22 -18.90
C PRO A 394 38.96 23.12 -18.43
N LYS A 395 39.31 23.09 -17.14
CA LYS A 395 40.18 22.05 -16.56
C LYS A 395 39.48 20.69 -16.47
N LEU A 396 38.20 20.68 -16.13
CA LEU A 396 37.39 19.45 -16.14
C LEU A 396 37.21 18.90 -17.56
N PHE A 397 36.98 19.77 -18.53
CA PHE A 397 36.87 19.37 -19.95
C PHE A 397 38.21 18.84 -20.48
N GLN A 398 39.32 19.48 -20.12
CA GLN A 398 40.66 19.00 -20.47
C GLN A 398 40.98 17.64 -19.81
N MET A 399 40.58 17.43 -18.54
CA MET A 399 40.67 16.12 -17.89
C MET A 399 39.81 15.07 -18.59
N ALA A 400 38.58 15.42 -18.99
CA ALA A 400 37.66 14.51 -19.68
C ALA A 400 38.12 14.11 -21.09
N GLN A 401 39.14 14.79 -21.65
CA GLN A 401 39.72 14.48 -22.96
C GLN A 401 41.12 13.88 -22.88
N ALA A 402 41.92 14.25 -21.89
CA ALA A 402 43.34 13.88 -21.83
C ALA A 402 43.70 12.91 -20.69
N HIS A 403 42.86 12.77 -19.68
CA HIS A 403 43.18 11.93 -18.52
C HIS A 403 42.97 10.46 -18.84
N SER A 404 43.99 9.63 -18.62
CA SER A 404 43.99 8.19 -18.96
C SER A 404 42.80 7.41 -18.39
N TRP A 405 42.26 7.86 -17.24
CA TRP A 405 41.12 7.22 -16.59
C TRP A 405 39.77 7.96 -16.78
N ALA A 406 39.79 9.28 -17.00
CA ALA A 406 38.56 10.09 -17.03
C ALA A 406 38.16 10.48 -18.46
N ASN A 407 38.87 9.95 -19.47
CA ASN A 407 38.64 10.23 -20.87
C ASN A 407 37.35 9.54 -21.34
N LEU A 408 36.38 10.34 -21.78
CA LEU A 408 35.05 9.88 -22.18
C LEU A 408 35.04 8.97 -23.43
N ASN A 409 36.16 8.89 -24.14
CA ASN A 409 36.30 8.02 -25.31
C ASN A 409 36.63 6.55 -24.96
N TYR A 410 36.90 6.24 -23.69
CA TYR A 410 37.18 4.88 -23.25
C TYR A 410 36.01 4.31 -22.46
N ALA A 411 35.57 3.11 -22.82
CA ALA A 411 34.63 2.34 -22.01
C ALA A 411 35.37 1.77 -20.80
N VAL A 412 34.76 1.88 -19.62
CA VAL A 412 35.31 1.39 -18.35
C VAL A 412 34.38 0.32 -17.80
N GLU A 413 34.91 -0.85 -17.48
CA GLU A 413 34.12 -1.93 -16.87
C GLU A 413 34.00 -1.74 -15.36
N LYS A 414 33.02 -2.42 -14.76
CA LYS A 414 32.75 -2.38 -13.32
C LYS A 414 33.98 -2.81 -12.48
N SER A 415 34.72 -3.82 -12.97
CA SER A 415 35.96 -4.30 -12.35
C SER A 415 37.00 -3.20 -12.29
N ASP A 416 37.18 -2.46 -13.38
CA ASP A 416 38.21 -1.44 -13.51
C ASP A 416 37.93 -0.29 -12.54
N ILE A 417 36.65 0.11 -12.38
CA ILE A 417 36.24 1.13 -11.40
C ILE A 417 36.56 0.67 -9.97
N ASN A 418 36.23 -0.58 -9.64
CA ASN A 418 36.48 -1.10 -8.31
C ASN A 418 37.98 -1.25 -8.01
N GLU A 419 38.79 -1.61 -9.01
CA GLU A 419 40.24 -1.70 -8.90
C GLU A 419 40.88 -0.31 -8.75
N HIS A 420 40.52 0.64 -9.61
CA HIS A 420 41.05 2.00 -9.59
C HIS A 420 40.82 2.71 -8.25
N TYR A 421 39.64 2.53 -7.65
CA TYR A 421 39.28 3.12 -6.36
C TYR A 421 39.61 2.21 -5.16
N GLY A 422 40.19 1.03 -5.38
CA GLY A 422 40.55 0.06 -4.33
C GLY A 422 39.36 -0.39 -3.47
N ASN A 423 38.14 -0.35 -4.02
CA ASN A 423 36.90 -0.58 -3.29
C ASN A 423 35.89 -1.32 -4.17
N GLY A 424 35.52 -2.54 -3.77
CA GLY A 424 34.55 -3.40 -4.48
C GLY A 424 33.14 -2.82 -4.62
N MET A 425 32.83 -1.72 -3.92
CA MET A 425 31.54 -1.02 -3.97
C MET A 425 31.61 0.33 -4.68
N ALA A 426 32.77 0.75 -5.20
CA ALA A 426 32.94 2.07 -5.82
C ALA A 426 32.00 2.28 -7.02
N ALA A 427 31.88 1.28 -7.89
CA ALA A 427 30.98 1.35 -9.04
C ALA A 427 29.51 1.48 -8.63
N MET A 428 29.10 0.83 -7.52
CA MET A 428 27.73 0.92 -7.03
C MET A 428 27.45 2.26 -6.35
N GLY A 429 28.42 2.80 -5.60
CA GLY A 429 28.32 4.13 -5.00
C GLY A 429 28.19 5.26 -6.04
N LEU A 430 28.98 5.21 -7.11
CA LEU A 430 28.89 6.17 -8.22
C LEU A 430 27.54 6.10 -8.94
N ARG A 431 27.00 4.89 -9.14
CA ARG A 431 25.67 4.70 -9.73
C ARG A 431 24.55 5.25 -8.84
N MET A 432 24.62 4.99 -7.53
CA MET A 432 23.65 5.55 -6.58
C MET A 432 23.69 7.08 -6.54
N PHE A 433 24.85 7.68 -6.76
CA PHE A 433 25.00 9.13 -6.82
C PHE A 433 24.30 9.74 -8.05
N THR A 434 24.33 9.05 -9.20
CA THR A 434 23.61 9.49 -10.42
C THR A 434 22.10 9.26 -10.36
N GLU A 435 21.63 8.36 -9.51
CA GLU A 435 20.21 7.98 -9.41
C GLU A 435 19.44 8.77 -8.32
N GLN A 436 20.05 9.74 -7.63
CA GLN A 436 19.34 10.56 -6.65
C GLN A 436 18.37 11.56 -7.31
N PRO A 437 17.05 11.52 -6.99
CA PRO A 437 16.09 12.48 -7.49
C PRO A 437 16.32 13.85 -6.85
N GLY A 438 16.76 14.83 -7.64
CA GLY A 438 16.94 16.22 -7.17
C GLY A 438 17.99 17.06 -7.92
N LEU A 439 18.87 16.46 -8.72
CA LEU A 439 19.83 17.19 -9.55
C LEU A 439 19.28 17.38 -10.98
N GLY A 440 18.30 18.27 -11.12
CA GLY A 440 17.69 18.64 -12.40
C GLY A 440 18.58 19.55 -13.25
N TRP A 441 19.62 18.99 -13.86
CA TRP A 441 20.46 19.68 -14.84
C TRP A 441 20.61 18.84 -16.10
N TRP A 442 19.56 18.73 -16.91
CA TRP A 442 19.63 18.46 -18.35
C TRP A 442 18.26 18.83 -18.98
N ARG A 443 18.18 19.98 -19.64
CA ARG A 443 17.19 20.22 -20.71
C ARG A 443 17.93 20.03 -22.03
N PRO A 444 17.45 19.19 -22.96
CA PRO A 444 17.95 19.22 -24.33
C PRO A 444 17.47 20.50 -25.00
N VAL A 445 18.41 21.19 -25.64
CA VAL A 445 18.16 22.30 -26.57
C VAL A 445 17.54 21.71 -27.84
N GLU A 446 16.51 22.39 -28.35
CA GLU A 446 15.87 22.09 -29.64
C GLU A 446 16.88 22.20 -30.78
N GLU A 447 16.88 21.23 -31.70
CA GLU A 447 17.57 21.39 -32.97
C GLU A 447 16.68 20.90 -34.13
N THR A 448 16.48 21.81 -35.06
CA THR A 448 15.66 21.70 -36.26
C THR A 448 16.39 21.03 -37.43
N THR A 449 15.60 20.34 -38.25
CA THR A 449 15.70 20.14 -39.72
C THR A 449 16.68 19.11 -40.36
N THR A 450 16.03 18.10 -40.99
CA THR A 450 16.23 17.52 -42.34
C THR A 450 17.58 16.90 -42.75
N THR A 451 17.60 15.59 -43.10
CA THR A 451 17.75 15.06 -44.48
C THR A 451 17.75 13.51 -44.53
N ASP A 452 17.36 12.99 -45.71
CA ASP A 452 17.21 11.58 -46.13
C ASP A 452 18.45 10.67 -45.98
N MET A 453 18.23 9.35 -45.79
CA MET A 453 18.92 8.27 -46.51
C MET A 453 18.33 6.86 -46.24
N ALA A 454 18.39 6.01 -47.27
CA ALA A 454 17.73 4.71 -47.50
C ALA A 454 18.42 3.49 -46.80
N PRO A 455 17.83 2.26 -46.85
CA PRO A 455 18.26 1.12 -46.03
C PRO A 455 19.28 0.21 -46.73
N CYS A 456 20.21 -0.35 -45.95
CA CYS A 456 21.14 -1.38 -46.41
C CYS A 456 20.75 -2.77 -45.88
N ALA A 457 20.70 -3.74 -46.79
CA ALA A 457 20.52 -5.16 -46.55
C ALA A 457 21.84 -5.82 -46.10
N VAL A 458 21.74 -6.97 -45.42
CA VAL A 458 22.60 -8.18 -45.52
C VAL A 458 22.51 -8.99 -44.20
N CYS A 459 21.96 -10.21 -44.31
CA CYS A 459 22.50 -11.46 -43.75
C CYS A 459 21.40 -12.53 -43.67
N SER A 460 21.43 -13.44 -44.66
CA SER A 460 20.70 -14.70 -44.70
C SER A 460 21.67 -15.88 -44.56
N ALA A 461 21.11 -17.00 -44.10
CA ALA A 461 21.61 -18.39 -44.17
C ALA A 461 22.54 -18.90 -43.06
N THR A 462 22.00 -19.70 -42.14
CA THR A 462 22.28 -21.15 -42.02
C THR A 462 21.42 -21.80 -40.93
N ALA A 463 20.56 -22.75 -41.30
CA ALA A 463 20.13 -23.93 -40.51
C ALA A 463 18.86 -24.55 -41.14
N ALA A 464 19.04 -25.45 -42.10
CA ALA A 464 17.94 -26.26 -42.63
C ALA A 464 18.37 -27.72 -42.72
N GLN A 465 18.14 -28.48 -41.65
CA GLN A 465 18.03 -29.94 -41.67
C GLN A 465 17.30 -30.36 -40.39
N LEU A 466 16.33 -31.29 -40.52
CA LEU A 466 15.41 -31.83 -39.49
C LEU A 466 13.95 -31.31 -39.49
N CYS A 467 13.34 -31.07 -40.66
CA CYS A 467 11.86 -30.97 -40.77
C CYS A 467 11.29 -32.18 -41.53
N SER A 468 10.29 -32.85 -40.96
CA SER A 468 9.61 -34.02 -41.56
C SER A 468 8.81 -33.67 -42.83
N ARG A 469 8.42 -32.40 -43.01
CA ARG A 469 7.69 -31.92 -44.20
C ARG A 469 8.59 -31.61 -45.40
N CYS A 470 9.86 -31.23 -45.17
CA CYS A 470 10.78 -30.85 -46.24
C CYS A 470 11.41 -32.07 -46.96
N ARG A 471 11.22 -33.30 -46.45
CA ARG A 471 11.73 -34.53 -47.09
C ARG A 471 11.00 -34.93 -48.38
N GLY A 472 9.89 -34.26 -48.73
CA GLY A 472 9.11 -34.57 -49.94
C GLY A 472 9.54 -33.83 -51.21
N ALA A 473 10.46 -32.86 -51.14
CA ALA A 473 10.81 -32.02 -52.28
C ALA A 473 12.33 -31.81 -52.36
N SER A 474 13.04 -32.80 -52.89
CA SER A 474 14.26 -32.66 -53.71
C SER A 474 14.92 -34.03 -53.80
N ALA A 475 14.71 -34.69 -54.93
CA ALA A 475 15.49 -35.85 -55.34
C ALA A 475 16.38 -35.42 -56.51
N SER A 476 17.63 -35.07 -56.22
CA SER A 476 18.76 -35.25 -57.15
C SER A 476 20.10 -34.85 -56.53
N GLY A 477 21.03 -35.81 -56.53
CA GLY A 477 22.47 -35.60 -56.68
C GLY A 477 23.24 -34.86 -55.58
N LEU A 478 23.94 -35.60 -54.70
CA LEU A 478 25.40 -35.73 -54.80
C LEU A 478 25.92 -36.72 -53.74
N LYS A 479 26.81 -37.62 -54.18
CA LYS A 479 27.61 -38.51 -53.34
C LYS A 479 28.78 -37.73 -52.74
N GLN A 480 29.10 -37.92 -51.45
CA GLN A 480 30.40 -38.38 -50.93
C GLN A 480 30.60 -38.04 -49.45
N ALA A 481 30.87 -39.10 -48.67
CA ALA A 481 31.83 -39.30 -47.58
C ALA A 481 32.07 -38.20 -46.52
N ILE A 482 31.98 -38.56 -45.23
CA ILE A 482 33.12 -39.02 -44.39
C ILE A 482 32.64 -39.38 -42.96
N SER A 483 33.04 -40.59 -42.56
CA SER A 483 33.30 -41.19 -41.24
C SER A 483 32.34 -41.06 -40.04
N LEU A 484 31.78 -42.23 -39.70
CA LEU A 484 31.29 -42.65 -38.40
C LEU A 484 32.38 -42.65 -37.33
N GLU A 485 32.02 -42.30 -36.09
CA GLU A 485 32.36 -43.11 -34.92
C GLU A 485 31.23 -43.10 -33.87
N ARG A 486 30.81 -44.33 -33.51
CA ARG A 486 30.19 -44.79 -32.27
C ARG A 486 28.72 -44.44 -31.96
N MET A 487 27.87 -45.41 -32.32
CA MET A 487 26.72 -45.82 -31.50
C MET A 487 27.18 -46.72 -30.34
N ALA A 488 26.62 -46.50 -29.16
CA ALA A 488 26.18 -47.55 -28.23
C ALA A 488 25.28 -46.89 -27.16
N ASP A 489 23.96 -47.05 -27.24
CA ASP A 489 23.24 -48.11 -26.53
C ASP A 489 21.73 -47.83 -26.55
N SER A 490 20.96 -48.84 -26.91
CA SER A 490 19.50 -48.77 -27.12
C SER A 490 18.78 -49.44 -25.96
N LYS A 491 17.99 -48.67 -25.18
CA LYS A 491 16.82 -49.21 -24.47
C LYS A 491 15.63 -48.23 -24.54
N ARG A 492 14.74 -48.51 -25.49
CA ARG A 492 13.28 -48.25 -25.52
C ARG A 492 12.82 -46.93 -24.88
N LYS A 493 12.62 -45.89 -25.70
CA LYS A 493 11.71 -44.75 -25.40
C LYS A 493 10.70 -44.56 -26.53
N ALA A 494 9.46 -44.28 -26.15
CA ALA A 494 8.31 -44.02 -27.02
C ALA A 494 8.54 -42.80 -27.94
N PRO A 495 7.85 -42.68 -29.09
CA PRO A 495 8.13 -41.67 -30.10
C PRO A 495 7.35 -40.38 -29.80
N THR A 496 7.93 -39.43 -29.06
CA THR A 496 7.27 -38.13 -28.85
C THR A 496 8.23 -36.95 -28.89
N GLU A 497 9.16 -36.91 -29.83
CA GLU A 497 9.88 -35.68 -30.16
C GLU A 497 9.82 -35.44 -31.66
N VAL A 498 8.88 -34.57 -32.07
CA VAL A 498 8.82 -34.02 -33.43
C VAL A 498 9.39 -32.61 -33.37
N ALA A 499 10.52 -32.38 -34.03
CA ALA A 499 11.12 -31.05 -34.18
C ALA A 499 10.54 -30.34 -35.42
N TYR A 500 10.25 -29.05 -35.29
CA TYR A 500 9.74 -28.20 -36.38
C TYR A 500 10.77 -27.13 -36.75
N CYS A 501 10.97 -26.89 -38.05
CA CYS A 501 11.89 -25.85 -38.52
C CYS A 501 11.32 -24.42 -38.45
N SER A 502 10.00 -24.25 -38.27
CA SER A 502 9.36 -22.94 -38.11
C SER A 502 8.07 -23.02 -37.29
N THR A 503 7.68 -21.88 -36.72
CA THR A 503 6.43 -21.71 -35.95
C THR A 503 5.17 -21.93 -36.80
N GLU A 504 5.22 -21.65 -38.10
CA GLU A 504 4.12 -21.96 -39.03
C GLU A 504 3.95 -23.46 -39.24
N HIS A 505 5.04 -24.22 -39.36
CA HIS A 505 4.98 -25.67 -39.46
C HIS A 505 4.48 -26.32 -38.17
N GLN A 506 4.87 -25.78 -37.01
CA GLN A 506 4.31 -26.20 -35.73
C GLN A 506 2.80 -25.92 -35.66
N ARG A 507 2.35 -24.72 -36.04
CA ARG A 507 0.91 -24.35 -36.02
C ARG A 507 0.10 -25.21 -36.97
N SER A 508 0.63 -25.53 -38.16
CA SER A 508 -0.03 -26.39 -39.12
C SER A 508 -0.16 -27.85 -38.63
N ASP A 509 0.80 -28.36 -37.87
CA ASP A 509 0.77 -29.74 -37.38
C ASP A 509 0.04 -29.87 -36.02
N TRP A 510 -0.11 -28.75 -35.30
CA TRP A 510 -0.71 -28.70 -33.96
C TRP A 510 -2.10 -29.30 -33.88
N SER A 511 -2.93 -29.11 -34.90
CA SER A 511 -4.29 -29.68 -34.95
C SER A 511 -4.28 -31.22 -34.96
N ARG A 512 -3.31 -31.84 -35.62
CA ARG A 512 -3.13 -33.31 -35.67
C ARG A 512 -2.41 -33.83 -34.43
N HIS A 513 -1.36 -33.14 -34.00
CA HIS A 513 -0.59 -33.52 -32.81
C HIS A 513 -1.47 -33.50 -31.53
N LYS A 514 -2.35 -32.50 -31.39
CA LYS A 514 -3.24 -32.36 -30.23
C LYS A 514 -4.18 -33.55 -30.02
N LEU A 515 -4.59 -34.22 -31.10
CA LEU A 515 -5.43 -35.43 -31.04
C LEU A 515 -4.63 -36.64 -30.53
N ALA A 516 -3.38 -36.80 -31.00
CA ALA A 516 -2.51 -37.89 -30.57
C ALA A 516 -2.01 -37.70 -29.12
N CYS A 517 -1.73 -36.46 -28.72
CA CYS A 517 -1.21 -36.13 -27.38
C CYS A 517 -2.27 -36.32 -26.27
N LYS A 518 -3.56 -36.13 -26.59
CA LYS A 518 -4.68 -36.38 -25.66
C LYS A 518 -4.95 -37.87 -25.39
N ALA A 519 -4.44 -38.77 -26.23
CA ALA A 519 -4.73 -40.21 -26.14
C ALA A 519 -3.75 -41.01 -25.26
N ALA A 520 -2.75 -40.36 -24.65
CA ALA A 520 -1.78 -41.06 -23.80
C ALA A 520 -2.29 -41.22 -22.34
N PRO A 521 -2.50 -42.46 -21.84
CA PRO A 521 -2.94 -42.66 -20.46
C PRO A 521 -1.78 -42.43 -19.49
N TYR A 522 -1.94 -41.46 -18.58
CA TYR A 522 -0.99 -41.17 -17.51
C TYR A 522 -1.02 -42.30 -16.46
N LYS A 523 0.00 -43.17 -16.46
CA LYS A 523 0.22 -44.16 -15.39
C LYS A 523 1.01 -43.53 -14.24
N GLY A 524 0.30 -42.84 -13.35
CA GLY A 524 0.83 -42.43 -12.05
C GLY A 524 0.54 -43.52 -11.00
N THR A 525 1.59 -44.07 -10.41
CA THR A 525 1.54 -45.06 -9.32
C THR A 525 0.97 -44.45 -8.05
N LYS A 526 -0.22 -44.91 -7.60
CA LYS A 526 -0.72 -44.68 -6.24
C LYS A 526 -0.42 -45.90 -5.37
N ARG A 527 0.15 -45.67 -4.18
CA ARG A 527 0.07 -46.60 -3.04
C ARG A 527 -1.35 -46.56 -2.44
N PRO A 528 -1.87 -47.67 -1.91
CA PRO A 528 -3.19 -47.72 -1.30
C PRO A 528 -3.16 -47.13 0.12
N ARG A 529 -4.13 -46.27 0.43
CA ARG A 529 -4.54 -45.95 1.81
C ARG A 529 -6.00 -46.39 1.93
N GLU A 530 -6.24 -47.26 2.90
CA GLU A 530 -7.54 -47.86 3.22
C GLU A 530 -8.66 -46.82 3.29
N LEU A 531 -9.77 -47.17 2.65
CA LEU A 531 -11.09 -46.64 2.91
C LEU A 531 -11.47 -46.95 4.36
N ALA A 532 -11.70 -45.90 5.15
CA ALA A 532 -12.68 -45.94 6.22
C ALA A 532 -13.74 -44.89 5.89
N GLU A 533 -14.96 -45.38 5.69
CA GLU A 533 -16.17 -44.66 5.37
C GLU A 533 -16.52 -43.66 6.49
N ARG A 534 -16.41 -42.35 6.20
CA ARG A 534 -17.29 -41.32 6.78
C ARG A 534 -17.51 -40.24 5.73
N GLY A 535 -18.80 -40.00 5.42
CA GLY A 535 -19.21 -38.98 4.46
C GLY A 535 -18.55 -37.64 4.76
N ALA A 536 -17.90 -37.08 3.75
CA ALA A 536 -17.41 -35.71 3.80
C ALA A 536 -18.61 -34.78 4.00
N PRO A 537 -18.64 -33.93 5.04
CA PRO A 537 -19.61 -32.87 5.08
C PRO A 537 -19.26 -31.89 3.96
N VAL A 538 -20.28 -31.53 3.19
CA VAL A 538 -20.31 -30.35 2.34
C VAL A 538 -19.65 -29.20 3.10
N MET A 539 -18.65 -28.53 2.50
CA MET A 539 -18.18 -27.25 3.04
C MET A 539 -19.38 -26.30 3.10
N SER A 540 -19.99 -26.22 4.27
CA SER A 540 -21.05 -25.27 4.55
C SER A 540 -20.40 -23.90 4.45
N LEU A 541 -20.83 -23.11 3.47
CA LEU A 541 -20.67 -21.66 3.46
C LEU A 541 -21.28 -21.15 4.77
N LEU A 542 -20.45 -21.05 5.82
CA LEU A 542 -20.86 -20.47 7.09
C LEU A 542 -21.31 -19.04 6.79
N THR A 543 -22.62 -18.84 7.00
CA THR A 543 -23.36 -17.61 6.76
C THR A 543 -22.60 -16.42 7.34
N GLN A 544 -22.22 -15.47 6.49
CA GLN A 544 -21.70 -14.20 7.00
C GLN A 544 -22.81 -13.52 7.82
N PRO A 545 -22.47 -12.86 8.94
CA PRO A 545 -23.47 -12.19 9.76
C PRO A 545 -24.23 -11.17 8.90
N THR A 546 -25.56 -11.30 8.86
CA THR A 546 -26.42 -10.50 7.97
C THR A 546 -26.81 -9.17 8.59
N THR A 547 -26.60 -9.02 9.90
CA THR A 547 -26.94 -7.82 10.66
C THR A 547 -25.80 -7.41 11.58
N GLU A 548 -25.72 -6.11 11.88
CA GLU A 548 -24.74 -5.54 12.82
C GLU A 548 -24.81 -6.21 14.20
N ALA A 549 -26.02 -6.48 14.69
CA ALA A 549 -26.24 -7.16 15.97
C ALA A 549 -25.66 -8.59 15.98
N GLU A 550 -25.82 -9.33 14.87
CA GLU A 550 -25.26 -10.67 14.71
C GLU A 550 -23.73 -10.64 14.64
N LEU A 551 -23.15 -9.67 13.95
CA LEU A 551 -21.71 -9.44 13.91
C LEU A 551 -21.18 -9.11 15.32
N HIS A 552 -21.82 -8.17 16.03
CA HIS A 552 -21.45 -7.82 17.40
C HIS A 552 -21.49 -9.03 18.33
N ARG A 553 -22.57 -9.82 18.29
CA ARG A 553 -22.70 -11.04 19.08
C ARG A 553 -21.63 -12.07 18.72
N SER A 554 -21.28 -12.19 17.44
CA SER A 554 -20.24 -13.10 16.94
C SER A 554 -18.82 -12.72 17.42
N LEU A 555 -18.60 -11.44 17.73
CA LEU A 555 -17.33 -10.89 18.21
C LEU A 555 -17.19 -10.90 19.74
N ILE A 556 -18.23 -11.27 20.49
CA ILE A 556 -18.16 -11.37 21.96
C ILE A 556 -17.29 -12.59 22.32
N PRO A 557 -16.11 -12.40 22.93
CA PRO A 557 -15.19 -13.50 23.24
C PRO A 557 -15.74 -14.44 24.32
N PHE A 558 -16.48 -13.90 25.30
CA PHE A 558 -17.01 -14.64 26.45
C PHE A 558 -18.52 -14.40 26.64
N PRO A 559 -19.38 -15.02 25.82
CA PRO A 559 -20.83 -14.98 26.03
C PRO A 559 -21.20 -15.49 27.43
N LYS A 560 -22.21 -14.88 28.07
CA LYS A 560 -22.67 -15.23 29.42
C LYS A 560 -22.99 -16.73 29.52
N ASP A 561 -23.65 -17.26 28.49
CA ASP A 561 -24.17 -18.63 28.40
C ASP A 561 -23.11 -19.71 28.11
N LEU A 562 -21.85 -19.33 27.86
CA LEU A 562 -20.82 -20.29 27.49
C LEU A 562 -20.34 -21.09 28.73
N PRO A 563 -20.17 -22.43 28.63
CA PRO A 563 -19.62 -23.24 29.71
C PRO A 563 -18.25 -22.73 30.21
N ARG A 564 -17.96 -22.89 31.50
CA ARG A 564 -16.72 -22.37 32.11
C ARG A 564 -15.47 -22.95 31.43
N GLU A 565 -15.47 -24.24 31.13
CA GLU A 565 -14.35 -24.92 30.46
C GLU A 565 -14.06 -24.32 29.08
N THR A 566 -15.08 -24.09 28.27
CA THR A 566 -14.93 -23.45 26.95
C THR A 566 -14.42 -22.01 27.08
N LYS A 567 -14.78 -21.29 28.14
CA LYS A 567 -14.22 -19.96 28.42
C LYS A 567 -12.73 -20.04 28.77
N TYR A 568 -12.29 -21.09 29.45
CA TYR A 568 -10.87 -21.33 29.71
C TYR A 568 -10.10 -21.64 28.43
N GLU A 569 -10.65 -22.51 27.56
CA GLU A 569 -10.07 -22.81 26.25
C GLU A 569 -9.92 -21.52 25.42
N ARG A 570 -10.97 -20.70 25.35
CA ARG A 570 -10.96 -19.42 24.63
C ARG A 570 -9.92 -18.44 25.18
N LEU A 571 -9.69 -18.41 26.49
CA LEU A 571 -8.65 -17.57 27.09
C LEU A 571 -7.25 -18.02 26.68
N ILE A 572 -7.01 -19.33 26.59
CA ILE A 572 -5.75 -19.90 26.12
C ILE A 572 -5.58 -19.62 24.62
N ASP A 573 -6.63 -19.80 23.81
CA ASP A 573 -6.61 -19.47 22.38
C ASP A 573 -6.35 -18.00 22.10
N ALA A 574 -6.92 -17.11 22.92
CA ALA A 574 -6.65 -15.69 22.83
C ALA A 574 -5.15 -15.40 23.01
N PHE A 575 -4.50 -16.03 23.99
CA PHE A 575 -3.05 -15.92 24.17
C PHE A 575 -2.26 -16.50 22.98
N ARG A 576 -2.63 -17.68 22.46
CA ARG A 576 -1.96 -18.31 21.32
C ARG A 576 -2.04 -17.43 20.07
N LEU A 577 -3.22 -16.92 19.75
CA LEU A 577 -3.43 -15.99 18.63
C LEU A 577 -2.65 -14.68 18.84
N HIS A 578 -2.56 -14.17 20.06
CA HIS A 578 -1.75 -12.99 20.35
C HIS A 578 -0.26 -13.24 20.11
N GLN A 579 0.28 -14.38 20.54
CA GLN A 579 1.68 -14.74 20.27
C GLN A 579 1.94 -14.89 18.76
N ASP A 580 1.00 -15.48 18.03
CA ASP A 580 1.03 -15.58 16.56
C ASP A 580 1.13 -14.21 15.90
N ASP A 581 0.27 -13.27 16.30
CA ASP A 581 0.29 -11.91 15.77
C ASP A 581 1.57 -11.14 16.16
N GLN A 582 2.12 -11.34 17.36
CA GLN A 582 3.41 -10.74 17.76
C GLN A 582 4.58 -11.27 16.91
N PHE A 583 4.56 -12.55 16.56
CA PHE A 583 5.57 -13.15 15.71
C PHE A 583 5.50 -12.62 14.27
N TYR A 584 4.32 -12.64 13.66
CA TYR A 584 4.15 -12.23 12.26
C TYR A 584 4.29 -10.72 12.05
N TRP A 585 3.69 -9.89 12.92
CA TRP A 585 3.62 -8.44 12.69
C TRP A 585 4.75 -7.66 13.37
N ASN A 586 5.19 -8.10 14.56
CA ASN A 586 6.20 -7.37 15.33
C ASN A 586 7.59 -8.04 15.30
N GLN A 587 7.71 -9.18 14.59
CA GLN A 587 8.95 -9.97 14.50
C GLN A 587 9.54 -10.36 15.87
N LYS A 588 8.71 -10.38 16.93
CA LYS A 588 9.12 -10.78 18.27
C LYS A 588 9.07 -12.30 18.37
N ARG A 589 10.25 -12.92 18.48
CA ARG A 589 10.38 -14.36 18.68
C ARG A 589 10.42 -14.66 20.18
N GLU A 590 9.24 -14.63 20.81
CA GLU A 590 9.05 -14.98 22.22
C GLU A 590 7.98 -16.08 22.33
N GLY A 591 7.92 -16.79 23.47
CA GLY A 591 6.88 -17.78 23.74
C GLY A 591 6.86 -18.94 22.75
N LEU A 592 5.69 -19.19 22.14
CA LEU A 592 5.44 -20.33 21.24
C LEU A 592 6.40 -20.39 20.04
N TYR A 593 6.91 -19.23 19.59
CA TYR A 593 7.74 -19.13 18.38
C TYR A 593 9.22 -18.89 18.67
N LYS A 594 9.63 -19.00 19.93
CA LYS A 594 11.06 -19.03 20.29
C LYS A 594 11.60 -20.45 20.09
N THR A 595 12.93 -20.60 20.15
CA THR A 595 13.63 -21.88 20.03
C THR A 595 12.92 -23.00 20.81
N PRO A 596 12.94 -24.27 20.34
CA PRO A 596 12.15 -25.39 20.91
C PRO A 596 12.32 -25.67 22.42
N GLN A 597 13.26 -24.99 23.09
CA GLN A 597 13.62 -25.19 24.48
C GLN A 597 12.95 -24.19 25.45
N GLU A 598 12.26 -23.15 24.97
CA GLU A 598 11.65 -22.16 25.86
C GLU A 598 10.19 -22.47 26.19
N ASP A 599 9.86 -22.57 27.48
CA ASP A 599 8.50 -22.79 27.94
C ASP A 599 7.66 -21.50 27.79
N PRO A 600 6.54 -21.49 27.02
CA PRO A 600 5.66 -20.32 26.90
C PRO A 600 4.84 -20.03 28.17
N TYR A 601 4.82 -20.97 29.14
CA TYR A 601 4.00 -20.88 30.34
C TYR A 601 4.21 -19.61 31.19
N PRO A 602 5.44 -19.10 31.44
CA PRO A 602 5.63 -17.88 32.22
C PRO A 602 5.01 -16.63 31.56
N LEU A 603 4.99 -16.57 30.23
CA LEU A 603 4.32 -15.49 29.49
C LEU A 603 2.81 -15.62 29.60
N PHE A 604 2.29 -16.85 29.54
CA PHE A 604 0.87 -17.11 29.74
C PHE A 604 0.40 -16.70 31.14
N VAL A 605 1.17 -17.03 32.19
CA VAL A 605 0.84 -16.59 33.57
C VAL A 605 0.78 -15.07 33.67
N LYS A 606 1.71 -14.33 33.05
CA LYS A 606 1.67 -12.86 32.99
C LYS A 606 0.44 -12.36 32.24
N PHE A 607 0.09 -13.00 31.13
CA PHE A 607 -1.10 -12.67 30.35
C PHE A 607 -2.39 -12.87 31.15
N VAL A 608 -2.55 -13.99 31.85
CA VAL A 608 -3.74 -14.27 32.68
C VAL A 608 -3.86 -13.26 33.82
N LYS A 609 -2.75 -12.87 34.47
CA LYS A 609 -2.75 -11.80 35.48
C LYS A 609 -3.26 -10.47 34.91
N ARG A 610 -2.84 -10.14 33.69
CA ARG A 610 -3.27 -8.92 33.00
C ARG A 610 -4.71 -8.99 32.50
N ALA A 611 -5.18 -10.18 32.14
CA ALA A 611 -6.55 -10.43 31.72
C ALA A 611 -7.56 -10.34 32.87
N ARG A 612 -7.12 -10.51 34.13
CA ARG A 612 -8.00 -10.57 35.32
C ARG A 612 -9.08 -9.48 35.36
N PRO A 613 -8.80 -8.19 35.09
CA PRO A 613 -9.81 -7.12 35.13
C PRO A 613 -10.83 -7.17 33.98
N HIS A 614 -10.55 -7.95 32.93
CA HIS A 614 -11.38 -8.06 31.72
C HIS A 614 -12.16 -9.38 31.65
N LEU A 615 -12.04 -10.23 32.67
CA LEU A 615 -12.74 -11.50 32.77
C LEU A 615 -14.10 -11.33 33.47
N PRO A 616 -15.06 -12.24 33.24
CA PRO A 616 -16.36 -12.17 33.90
C PRO A 616 -16.26 -12.12 35.42
N THR A 617 -17.21 -11.46 36.07
CA THR A 617 -17.22 -11.23 37.54
C THR A 617 -17.24 -12.50 38.38
N TRP A 618 -17.75 -13.61 37.85
CA TRP A 618 -17.72 -14.91 38.54
C TRP A 618 -16.35 -15.58 38.54
N TRP A 619 -15.36 -15.04 37.80
CA TRP A 619 -14.04 -15.64 37.70
C TRP A 619 -13.28 -15.52 39.04
N SER A 620 -12.85 -16.65 39.56
CA SER A 620 -12.14 -16.79 40.83
C SER A 620 -10.66 -17.16 40.64
N ASP A 621 -9.91 -17.22 41.73
CA ASP A 621 -8.52 -17.68 41.69
C ASP A 621 -8.43 -19.20 41.49
N ASP A 622 -9.48 -19.95 41.85
CA ASP A 622 -9.62 -21.38 41.49
C ASP A 622 -9.74 -21.53 39.97
N ASP A 623 -10.57 -20.71 39.31
CA ASP A 623 -10.70 -20.71 37.85
C ASP A 623 -9.35 -20.40 37.18
N THR A 624 -8.58 -19.46 37.76
CA THR A 624 -7.22 -19.13 37.30
C THR A 624 -6.28 -20.34 37.42
N THR A 625 -6.31 -21.03 38.55
CA THR A 625 -5.54 -22.27 38.77
C THR A 625 -5.91 -23.35 37.76
N ARG A 626 -7.21 -23.54 37.49
CA ARG A 626 -7.72 -24.51 36.50
C ARG A 626 -7.28 -24.18 35.09
N VAL A 627 -7.33 -22.91 34.67
CA VAL A 627 -6.84 -22.49 33.35
C VAL A 627 -5.34 -22.73 33.22
N LEU A 628 -4.56 -22.42 34.26
CA LEU A 628 -3.13 -22.67 34.26
C LEU A 628 -2.82 -24.17 34.16
N ALA A 629 -3.56 -25.03 34.86
CA ALA A 629 -3.43 -26.49 34.75
C ALA A 629 -3.87 -27.02 33.36
N MET A 630 -5.00 -26.52 32.85
CA MET A 630 -5.55 -26.86 31.54
C MET A 630 -4.55 -26.53 30.43
N SER A 631 -3.85 -25.41 30.54
CA SER A 631 -2.86 -24.96 29.54
C SER A 631 -1.65 -25.90 29.35
N ARG A 632 -1.48 -26.88 30.25
CA ARG A 632 -0.41 -27.90 30.20
C ARG A 632 -0.91 -29.31 29.94
N THR A 633 -2.15 -29.61 30.30
CA THR A 633 -2.68 -30.99 30.32
C THR A 633 -3.72 -31.26 29.23
N HIS A 634 -4.42 -30.22 28.76
CA HIS A 634 -5.57 -30.38 27.87
C HIS A 634 -5.17 -30.66 26.42
N PRO A 635 -5.74 -31.66 25.74
CA PRO A 635 -5.31 -32.05 24.39
C PRO A 635 -5.40 -30.92 23.36
N TRP A 636 -6.42 -30.07 23.43
CA TRP A 636 -6.58 -28.92 22.51
C TRP A 636 -5.86 -27.66 22.99
N ALA A 637 -5.88 -27.41 24.30
CA ALA A 637 -5.55 -26.10 24.87
C ALA A 637 -4.13 -26.08 25.46
N ARG A 638 -3.24 -26.96 24.98
CA ARG A 638 -1.84 -26.93 25.39
C ARG A 638 -1.10 -25.77 24.74
N LEU A 639 -0.27 -25.09 25.53
CA LEU A 639 0.55 -23.96 25.06
C LEU A 639 1.70 -24.36 24.14
N ASP A 640 2.09 -25.64 24.13
CA ASP A 640 3.16 -26.14 23.25
C ASP A 640 2.71 -26.36 21.79
N THR A 641 1.41 -26.22 21.54
CA THR A 641 0.81 -26.44 20.22
C THR A 641 0.34 -25.09 19.66
N PRO A 642 0.98 -24.60 18.57
CA PRO A 642 0.50 -23.40 17.89
C PRO A 642 -0.89 -23.67 17.30
N VAL A 643 -1.70 -22.61 17.16
CA VAL A 643 -3.05 -22.72 16.61
C VAL A 643 -3.23 -21.73 15.47
N GLU A 644 -3.78 -22.19 14.36
CA GLU A 644 -4.13 -21.32 13.24
C GLU A 644 -5.51 -20.69 13.42
N LYS A 645 -5.71 -19.52 12.81
CA LYS A 645 -7.01 -18.82 12.79
C LYS A 645 -8.17 -19.73 12.36
N ALA A 646 -7.94 -20.57 11.36
CA ALA A 646 -8.97 -21.46 10.81
C ALA A 646 -9.39 -22.53 11.83
N GLU A 647 -8.43 -23.11 12.54
CA GLU A 647 -8.69 -24.15 13.55
C GLU A 647 -9.47 -23.60 14.75
N VAL A 648 -9.15 -22.38 15.20
CA VAL A 648 -9.94 -21.70 16.25
C VAL A 648 -11.38 -21.50 15.80
N ASN A 649 -11.58 -20.99 14.57
CA ASN A 649 -12.92 -20.74 14.05
C ASN A 649 -13.74 -22.04 13.87
N GLU A 650 -13.09 -23.11 13.41
CA GLU A 650 -13.68 -24.44 13.27
C GLU A 650 -14.04 -25.04 14.63
N ARG A 651 -13.10 -24.99 15.60
CA ARG A 651 -13.30 -25.49 16.97
C ARG A 651 -14.54 -24.88 17.64
N TYR A 652 -14.77 -23.59 17.44
CA TYR A 652 -15.87 -22.86 18.06
C TYR A 652 -17.09 -22.69 17.15
N GLN A 653 -17.09 -23.29 15.95
CA GLN A 653 -18.16 -23.21 14.96
C GLN A 653 -18.63 -21.77 14.69
N ASN A 654 -17.70 -20.82 14.73
CA ASN A 654 -18.02 -19.40 14.50
C ASN A 654 -16.83 -18.73 13.78
N PRO A 655 -17.03 -18.25 12.53
CA PRO A 655 -15.97 -17.69 11.68
C PRO A 655 -15.36 -16.38 12.21
N SER A 656 -16.02 -15.73 13.16
CA SER A 656 -15.58 -14.47 13.78
C SER A 656 -14.88 -14.68 15.12
N THR A 657 -14.84 -15.91 15.66
CA THR A 657 -14.32 -16.16 17.02
C THR A 657 -12.86 -15.74 17.16
N ALA A 658 -12.00 -16.14 16.21
CA ALA A 658 -10.59 -15.77 16.26
C ALA A 658 -10.39 -14.25 16.20
N LEU A 659 -11.23 -13.53 15.45
CA LEU A 659 -11.19 -12.06 15.39
C LEU A 659 -11.65 -11.43 16.71
N GLY A 660 -12.75 -11.93 17.31
CA GLY A 660 -13.24 -11.46 18.61
C GLY A 660 -12.22 -11.67 19.74
N LEU A 661 -11.57 -12.84 19.79
CA LEU A 661 -10.50 -13.14 20.76
C LEU A 661 -9.31 -12.21 20.57
N ARG A 662 -8.92 -11.97 19.32
CA ARG A 662 -7.88 -11.00 18.96
C ARG A 662 -8.20 -9.61 19.49
N MET A 663 -9.36 -9.05 19.13
CA MET A 663 -9.77 -7.71 19.60
C MET A 663 -9.82 -7.62 21.13
N TRP A 664 -10.21 -8.69 21.80
CA TRP A 664 -10.17 -8.75 23.26
C TRP A 664 -8.74 -8.75 23.81
N THR A 665 -7.79 -9.46 23.18
CA THR A 665 -6.38 -9.42 23.62
C THR A 665 -5.73 -8.05 23.49
N GLU A 666 -6.12 -7.24 22.51
CA GLU A 666 -5.63 -5.86 22.39
C GLU A 666 -6.02 -5.03 23.61
N ARG A 667 -7.25 -5.24 24.13
CA ARG A 667 -7.73 -4.55 25.33
C ARG A 667 -6.97 -4.97 26.57
N VAL A 668 -6.73 -6.28 26.72
CA VAL A 668 -5.93 -6.83 27.83
C VAL A 668 -4.50 -6.30 27.79
N THR A 669 -3.88 -6.31 26.62
CA THR A 669 -2.44 -6.00 26.49
C THR A 669 -2.14 -4.53 26.25
N GLY A 670 -3.12 -3.74 25.81
CA GLY A 670 -2.94 -2.35 25.36
C GLY A 670 -2.15 -2.23 24.05
N VAL A 671 -1.96 -3.32 23.31
CA VAL A 671 -1.18 -3.37 22.06
C VAL A 671 -2.11 -3.72 20.90
N ARG A 672 -2.18 -2.87 19.88
CA ARG A 672 -3.00 -3.13 18.69
C ARG A 672 -2.34 -4.11 17.72
N PHE A 673 -3.15 -4.80 16.92
CA PHE A 673 -2.71 -5.54 15.74
C PHE A 673 -1.92 -4.60 14.81
N GLY A 674 -0.74 -5.03 14.39
CA GLY A 674 0.18 -4.21 13.59
C GLY A 674 1.10 -3.28 14.38
N GLY A 675 1.17 -3.40 15.71
CA GLY A 675 2.26 -2.83 16.51
C GLY A 675 2.08 -1.36 16.94
N SER A 676 0.91 -0.75 16.73
CA SER A 676 0.64 0.61 17.22
C SER A 676 0.22 0.62 18.70
N THR A 677 0.88 1.43 19.51
CA THR A 677 0.55 1.65 20.93
C THR A 677 -0.26 2.94 21.08
N SER A 678 -1.59 2.86 20.95
CA SER A 678 -2.49 3.97 21.26
C SER A 678 -3.57 3.49 22.23
N PRO A 679 -3.85 4.24 23.32
CA PRO A 679 -4.85 3.85 24.31
C PRO A 679 -6.25 3.73 23.68
N LEU A 680 -7.01 2.74 24.12
CA LEU A 680 -8.40 2.49 23.68
C LEU A 680 -9.40 3.12 24.67
N PRO A 681 -10.59 3.55 24.22
CA PRO A 681 -11.66 3.98 25.10
C PRO A 681 -12.25 2.79 25.91
N PRO A 682 -12.79 3.03 27.12
CA PRO A 682 -13.43 2.01 27.94
C PRO A 682 -14.74 1.50 27.30
N ILE A 683 -15.08 0.23 27.53
CA ILE A 683 -16.37 -0.35 27.13
C ILE A 683 -17.39 -0.08 28.25
N PRO A 684 -18.67 0.18 27.93
CA PRO A 684 -19.74 0.01 28.90
C PRO A 684 -19.76 -1.43 29.44
N VAL A 685 -19.53 -1.57 30.74
CA VAL A 685 -19.68 -2.85 31.45
C VAL A 685 -21.19 -3.07 31.62
N GLU A 686 -21.71 -4.18 31.07
CA GLU A 686 -23.07 -4.66 31.37
C GLU A 686 -23.13 -5.40 32.71
#